data_AF-A0A7Y2VMJ5-F1
#
_entry.id   AF-A0A7Y2VMJ5-F1
#
_cell.length_a   1.000
_cell.length_b   1.000
_cell.length_c   1.000
_cell.angle_alpha   90.00
_cell.angle_beta   90.00
_cell.angle_gamma   90.00
#
_symmetry.space_group_name_H-M   'P 1'
#
loop_
_entity.id
_entity.type
_entity.pdbx_description
1 polymer ?
#
loop_
_entity_poly.entity_id
_entity_poly.type
_entity_poly.pdbx_seq_one_letter_code
_entity_poly.pdbx_strand_id
1 'polypeptide(L)'
;MNNFIKKSGLSAILLGFVLSLPVTVQAAGPLINCEPGVPFAWSNGGAAIPFNPDQGDLGPLTNATAVTLTQEAFDQWGNVPTSTASYVDAGQYPFDVDITNFVPIYNGELDGLSPIVFDDNGEIFNALFGPGSGVLGFAGPEFGNFATCEILEGSAFLNGPAFADLTAAKDVMVHEFGHYSNLAHTVVNGQVAGFGDQAGPTPYDPGYGPFTDIDQLETMYPFYFGAGSGTVNLAADDVASLSTIYPDPSFAATTGAISGAVLRPDGVTGIAGVNIIARNEVDPYGDAVSAISGDFFEDAGNGTFAVRGLTPGADYRVYIDEILAGGFSTPPASPFPGPEEYYNGALESNNIDSPDNPSEFVFVNPDATDVDIIINAPAPGDPLLVGDDGFVQLSLPFSFELCEQSFDSIFVHANGFVTFGAPSTGVNWIENSSIFLSAQPRIAMLWDDLSPFNLFTGAQQGLVTYAQSKNDFSVIFEDVPEFGFFPVGANSFTLTLKRSSNHIDIDYGDMTASDGLVGVSCGGAVTSGLETASDLSAIRGRINLHNQPAQYELFTSFANPLDLGNDSVNFTGTTNFEDNWAGKNDTQRKARSLNLPFSSADVGRFTEIEPAGADIDWYRFDVDAAQTLIVEIVAGQLDSLIKVVAPDGTEYVDDDGGAGLLSKVIVPNTMAGTYYLAVTTFPDVGFTGAGGSGGRYVMEIDAIDGILLPLGDDTFVEVALGFDFPFNGAFYSNVFVNSNGNLTFGSGDTDFTESVSEFLNDQPRIAPLWDDLSPNNGGLVIFESDVGSATVTFDSVPEFFATGPNTFAVTLRADGSFTFAYGAVSASDGIAGTTEGGGAADPGATDLSAGGPFSASGTTYETSPGDLSGLTIDFIP
;
A
#
# COMPACT_ATOMS: atom_id res chain seq x y z
N MET A 1 21.35 17.32 8.35
CA MET A 1 22.42 16.51 8.97
C MET A 1 22.07 16.20 10.42
N ASN A 2 21.00 15.42 10.61
CA ASN A 2 20.87 14.47 11.71
C ASN A 2 20.84 13.12 11.00
N ASN A 3 21.64 12.14 11.42
CA ASN A 3 21.79 10.86 10.73
C ASN A 3 21.05 9.75 11.51
N PHE A 4 19.85 10.08 11.99
CA PHE A 4 19.01 9.24 12.83
C PHE A 4 17.60 9.20 12.23
N ILE A 5 17.05 8.00 12.06
CA ILE A 5 15.65 7.80 11.69
C ILE A 5 14.83 7.60 12.97
N LYS A 6 13.60 8.11 12.98
CA LYS A 6 12.56 7.82 13.98
C LYS A 6 11.64 6.74 13.43
N LYS A 7 10.96 6.00 14.32
CA LYS A 7 10.14 4.81 14.05
C LYS A 7 9.15 4.89 12.87
N SER A 8 8.80 6.08 12.40
CA SER A 8 8.06 6.31 11.14
C SER A 8 8.75 5.79 9.87
N GLY A 9 10.00 5.32 9.95
CA GLY A 9 10.69 4.55 8.89
C GLY A 9 10.97 3.08 9.23
N LEU A 10 10.34 2.52 10.27
CA LEU A 10 10.62 1.17 10.80
C LEU A 10 9.31 0.42 11.10
N SER A 11 8.79 -0.30 10.10
CA SER A 11 7.48 -0.97 10.13
C SER A 11 7.44 -2.27 10.96
N ALA A 12 7.79 -2.23 12.24
CA ALA A 12 7.67 -3.35 13.18
C ALA A 12 6.20 -3.69 13.58
N ILE A 13 5.21 -3.39 12.71
CA ILE A 13 3.78 -3.38 13.04
C ILE A 13 3.05 -4.61 12.46
N LEU A 14 3.53 -5.20 11.35
CA LEU A 14 2.73 -6.11 10.52
C LEU A 14 3.04 -7.61 10.62
N LEU A 15 3.56 -8.07 11.77
CA LEU A 15 3.74 -9.50 12.03
C LEU A 15 2.50 -10.18 12.65
N GLY A 16 1.47 -9.40 13.00
CA GLY A 16 0.37 -9.86 13.88
C GLY A 16 -0.99 -10.19 13.26
N PHE A 17 -1.27 -9.88 11.98
CA PHE A 17 -2.62 -10.15 11.42
C PHE A 17 -2.67 -10.35 9.90
N VAL A 18 -3.61 -11.19 9.45
CA VAL A 18 -3.93 -11.42 8.03
C VAL A 18 -5.30 -10.81 7.72
N LEU A 19 -5.32 -9.64 7.07
CA LEU A 19 -6.25 -9.24 5.99
C LEU A 19 -6.09 -7.74 5.63
N SER A 20 -6.06 -7.46 4.32
CA SER A 20 -6.34 -6.16 3.69
C SER A 20 -5.65 -4.89 4.23
N LEU A 21 -4.36 -4.70 3.92
CA LEU A 21 -3.75 -3.46 3.39
C LEU A 21 -2.32 -3.80 2.89
N PRO A 22 -1.78 -3.14 1.85
CA PRO A 22 -0.49 -3.51 1.25
C PRO A 22 0.69 -2.89 2.01
N VAL A 23 0.97 -3.38 3.21
CA VAL A 23 2.28 -3.24 3.86
C VAL A 23 3.02 -4.56 3.64
N THR A 24 4.29 -4.51 3.24
CA THR A 24 5.09 -5.72 2.98
C THR A 24 5.21 -6.56 4.25
N VAL A 25 4.86 -7.85 4.17
CA VAL A 25 4.93 -8.85 5.26
C VAL A 25 6.07 -9.85 4.99
N GLN A 26 6.61 -10.42 6.06
CA GLN A 26 8.06 -10.46 6.37
C GLN A 26 9.04 -10.81 5.23
N ALA A 27 9.78 -11.95 5.07
CA ALA A 27 10.28 -13.07 5.89
C ALA A 27 11.80 -13.42 6.07
N ALA A 28 12.15 -13.91 7.28
CA ALA A 28 13.42 -14.36 7.91
C ALA A 28 14.79 -13.67 7.65
N GLY A 29 15.70 -13.81 8.63
CA GLY A 29 17.00 -13.14 8.68
C GLY A 29 17.18 -12.24 9.90
N PRO A 30 17.95 -11.14 9.79
CA PRO A 30 17.83 -10.02 10.71
C PRO A 30 16.46 -9.33 10.51
N LEU A 31 15.90 -8.76 11.58
CA LEU A 31 14.63 -8.01 11.48
C LEU A 31 14.80 -6.72 10.66
N ILE A 32 15.98 -6.08 10.74
CA ILE A 32 16.32 -4.83 10.05
C ILE A 32 17.77 -4.89 9.55
N ASN A 33 17.98 -4.62 8.25
CA ASN A 33 19.31 -4.41 7.66
C ASN A 33 19.75 -2.93 7.76
N CYS A 34 21.05 -2.68 7.72
CA CYS A 34 21.65 -1.33 7.78
C CYS A 34 22.11 -0.86 6.40
N GLU A 35 22.77 -1.75 5.67
CA GLU A 35 23.06 -1.67 4.23
C GLU A 35 23.02 -3.12 3.68
N PRO A 36 22.87 -3.33 2.36
CA PRO A 36 22.78 -4.67 1.79
C PRO A 36 23.97 -5.58 2.15
N GLY A 37 23.69 -6.70 2.81
CA GLY A 37 24.66 -7.65 3.36
C GLY A 37 25.11 -7.36 4.80
N VAL A 38 24.54 -6.35 5.48
CA VAL A 38 24.97 -5.89 6.81
C VAL A 38 23.74 -5.65 7.72
N PRO A 39 23.51 -6.51 8.74
CA PRO A 39 22.42 -6.30 9.69
C PRO A 39 22.71 -5.08 10.60
N PHE A 40 21.66 -4.48 11.17
CA PHE A 40 21.84 -3.72 12.40
C PHE A 40 22.24 -4.64 13.56
N ALA A 41 23.16 -4.19 14.41
CA ALA A 41 23.60 -4.96 15.57
C ALA A 41 23.80 -4.04 16.79
N TRP A 42 23.50 -4.52 17.99
CA TRP A 42 23.80 -3.78 19.21
C TRP A 42 25.31 -3.50 19.36
N SER A 43 25.64 -2.28 19.81
CA SER A 43 27.02 -1.78 19.93
C SER A 43 27.93 -2.73 20.73
N ASN A 44 29.25 -2.64 20.49
CA ASN A 44 30.26 -3.54 21.07
C ASN A 44 30.07 -5.05 20.72
N GLY A 45 29.24 -5.38 19.73
CA GLY A 45 28.95 -6.76 19.34
C GLY A 45 27.97 -7.46 20.28
N GLY A 46 26.92 -6.74 20.70
CA GLY A 46 25.90 -7.25 21.62
C GLY A 46 26.36 -7.42 23.07
N ALA A 47 27.54 -6.87 23.44
CA ALA A 47 28.06 -6.99 24.79
C ALA A 47 27.43 -5.95 25.74
N ALA A 48 26.68 -6.43 26.74
CA ALA A 48 25.92 -5.62 27.71
C ALA A 48 24.83 -4.72 27.07
N ILE A 49 23.96 -5.33 26.25
CA ILE A 49 22.71 -4.77 25.73
C ILE A 49 21.84 -4.30 26.92
N PRO A 50 21.45 -3.02 26.99
CA PRO A 50 20.60 -2.52 28.07
C PRO A 50 19.13 -2.93 27.87
N PHE A 51 18.40 -3.05 28.98
CA PHE A 51 16.94 -3.01 28.99
C PHE A 51 16.42 -2.32 30.26
N ASN A 52 15.26 -1.69 30.17
CA ASN A 52 14.65 -0.90 31.25
C ASN A 52 13.18 -1.35 31.48
N PRO A 53 12.92 -2.29 32.40
CA PRO A 53 11.55 -2.68 32.75
C PRO A 53 10.78 -1.52 33.38
N ASP A 54 9.51 -1.33 33.03
CA ASP A 54 8.69 -0.28 33.65
C ASP A 54 8.29 -0.61 35.11
N GLN A 55 7.40 0.21 35.67
CA GLN A 55 6.94 0.14 37.07
C GLN A 55 5.58 -0.57 37.26
N GLY A 56 4.95 -1.03 36.18
CA GLY A 56 3.62 -1.64 36.17
C GLY A 56 3.60 -3.12 36.57
N ASP A 57 2.43 -3.61 36.97
CA ASP A 57 2.18 -5.06 37.03
C ASP A 57 1.91 -5.57 35.59
N LEU A 58 2.13 -6.87 35.34
CA LEU A 58 1.87 -7.53 34.05
C LEU A 58 0.68 -8.47 34.21
N GLY A 59 -0.51 -7.89 34.39
CA GLY A 59 -1.80 -8.57 34.54
C GLY A 59 -1.87 -9.39 35.82
N PRO A 60 -1.86 -10.73 35.75
CA PRO A 60 -1.83 -11.57 36.95
C PRO A 60 -0.44 -11.60 37.63
N LEU A 61 0.60 -11.04 37.01
CA LEU A 61 1.98 -11.05 37.49
C LEU A 61 2.35 -9.70 38.11
N THR A 62 2.88 -9.69 39.33
CA THR A 62 3.37 -8.42 39.91
C THR A 62 4.64 -7.95 39.23
N ASN A 63 4.91 -6.64 39.21
CA ASN A 63 6.10 -6.02 38.63
C ASN A 63 7.40 -6.78 38.97
N ALA A 64 7.60 -7.10 40.25
CA ALA A 64 8.77 -7.84 40.73
C ALA A 64 8.89 -9.27 40.14
N THR A 65 7.76 -9.90 39.78
CA THR A 65 7.73 -11.17 39.04
C THR A 65 7.99 -10.95 37.56
N ALA A 66 7.34 -9.96 36.92
CA ALA A 66 7.55 -9.63 35.50
C ALA A 66 9.01 -9.26 35.20
N VAL A 67 9.63 -8.43 36.04
CA VAL A 67 11.07 -8.07 35.99
C VAL A 67 11.97 -9.30 36.15
N THR A 68 11.61 -10.24 37.04
CA THR A 68 12.37 -11.49 37.22
C THR A 68 12.29 -12.37 35.96
N LEU A 69 11.10 -12.54 35.38
CA LEU A 69 10.94 -13.28 34.13
C LEU A 69 11.65 -12.59 32.96
N THR A 70 11.64 -11.26 32.92
CA THR A 70 12.35 -10.46 31.91
C THR A 70 13.84 -10.78 31.89
N GLN A 71 14.52 -10.73 33.06
CA GLN A 71 15.91 -11.14 33.18
C GLN A 71 16.10 -12.63 32.84
N GLU A 72 15.23 -13.52 33.33
CA GLU A 72 15.30 -14.96 33.05
C GLU A 72 15.12 -15.32 31.56
N ALA A 73 14.44 -14.48 30.77
CA ALA A 73 14.26 -14.65 29.34
C ALA A 73 15.47 -14.12 28.54
N PHE A 74 15.95 -12.91 28.86
CA PHE A 74 17.22 -12.39 28.32
C PHE A 74 18.41 -13.31 28.66
N ASP A 75 18.39 -13.95 29.82
CA ASP A 75 19.38 -14.97 30.22
C ASP A 75 19.38 -16.19 29.28
N GLN A 76 18.31 -16.54 28.56
CA GLN A 76 18.35 -17.67 27.61
C GLN A 76 19.30 -17.34 26.45
N TRP A 77 19.05 -16.21 25.78
CA TRP A 77 19.92 -15.70 24.71
C TRP A 77 21.34 -15.39 25.21
N GLY A 78 21.47 -14.83 26.41
CA GLY A 78 22.76 -14.52 27.03
C GLY A 78 23.59 -15.75 27.46
N ASN A 79 23.04 -16.96 27.37
CA ASN A 79 23.75 -18.23 27.60
C ASN A 79 24.17 -18.95 26.30
N VAL A 80 23.87 -18.41 25.11
CA VAL A 80 24.25 -19.02 23.81
C VAL A 80 25.79 -19.09 23.68
N PRO A 81 26.43 -20.27 23.71
CA PRO A 81 27.89 -20.35 23.89
C PRO A 81 28.74 -19.86 22.72
N THR A 82 28.12 -19.75 21.54
CA THR A 82 28.71 -19.29 20.27
C THR A 82 28.42 -17.81 19.98
N SER A 83 27.77 -17.10 20.90
CA SER A 83 27.42 -15.68 20.76
C SER A 83 28.18 -14.79 21.74
N THR A 84 28.41 -13.53 21.36
CA THR A 84 28.88 -12.46 22.26
C THR A 84 27.74 -11.66 22.92
N ALA A 85 26.49 -11.94 22.54
CA ALA A 85 25.31 -11.27 23.08
C ALA A 85 25.18 -11.48 24.60
N SER A 86 24.95 -10.39 25.33
CA SER A 86 24.73 -10.41 26.78
C SER A 86 23.96 -9.17 27.22
N TYR A 87 23.03 -9.33 28.15
CA TYR A 87 22.03 -8.32 28.49
C TYR A 87 22.21 -7.80 29.92
N VAL A 88 21.74 -6.59 30.20
CA VAL A 88 21.84 -5.96 31.51
C VAL A 88 20.61 -5.12 31.84
N ASP A 89 20.00 -5.42 33.00
CA ASP A 89 19.04 -4.53 33.65
C ASP A 89 19.73 -3.17 33.92
N ALA A 90 19.33 -2.16 33.15
CA ALA A 90 19.85 -0.80 33.24
C ALA A 90 19.15 0.02 34.34
N GLY A 91 18.26 -0.61 35.12
CA GLY A 91 17.36 0.00 36.09
C GLY A 91 15.97 0.24 35.50
N GLN A 92 14.96 0.36 36.36
CA GLN A 92 13.58 0.55 35.89
C GLN A 92 13.37 1.84 35.10
N TYR A 93 12.45 1.78 34.14
CA TYR A 93 11.99 2.93 33.36
C TYR A 93 11.43 4.04 34.29
N PRO A 94 11.55 5.34 33.95
CA PRO A 94 11.26 6.43 34.90
C PRO A 94 9.82 6.51 35.42
N PHE A 95 8.87 5.86 34.76
CA PHE A 95 7.45 5.77 35.13
C PHE A 95 6.83 4.45 34.63
N ASP A 96 5.60 4.20 35.08
CA ASP A 96 4.69 3.16 34.63
C ASP A 96 4.11 3.53 33.23
N VAL A 97 4.01 2.58 32.29
CA VAL A 97 3.63 2.86 30.90
C VAL A 97 2.25 2.26 30.59
N ASP A 98 1.26 3.14 30.44
CA ASP A 98 -0.16 2.77 30.31
C ASP A 98 -0.84 3.40 29.08
N ILE A 99 -2.10 3.04 28.85
CA ILE A 99 -2.95 3.56 27.75
C ILE A 99 -3.01 5.10 27.70
N THR A 100 -2.73 5.81 28.79
CA THR A 100 -2.75 7.28 28.86
C THR A 100 -1.43 7.93 28.45
N ASN A 101 -0.33 7.17 28.44
CA ASN A 101 1.02 7.70 28.23
C ASN A 101 1.90 6.92 27.24
N PHE A 102 1.44 5.78 26.70
CA PHE A 102 2.25 4.93 25.82
C PHE A 102 2.61 5.59 24.48
N VAL A 103 1.79 6.49 23.92
CA VAL A 103 1.95 6.99 22.53
C VAL A 103 3.34 7.62 22.25
N PRO A 104 3.91 8.49 23.12
CA PRO A 104 5.30 8.94 22.98
C PRO A 104 6.33 7.81 23.00
N ILE A 105 6.15 6.79 23.86
CA ILE A 105 7.05 5.63 23.99
C ILE A 105 6.95 4.75 22.73
N TYR A 106 5.73 4.50 22.27
CA TYR A 106 5.46 3.76 21.05
C TYR A 106 6.04 4.44 19.81
N ASN A 107 5.98 5.77 19.72
CA ASN A 107 6.54 6.56 18.63
C ASN A 107 8.06 6.81 18.75
N GLY A 108 8.62 6.69 19.95
CA GLY A 108 10.05 6.78 20.29
C GLY A 108 10.63 8.19 20.34
N GLU A 109 11.50 8.46 21.31
CA GLU A 109 12.43 9.59 21.34
C GLU A 109 13.80 9.10 21.85
N LEU A 110 14.89 9.50 21.18
CA LEU A 110 16.26 9.06 21.51
C LEU A 110 16.71 9.61 22.89
N ASP A 111 16.38 8.91 23.97
CA ASP A 111 16.52 9.36 25.36
C ASP A 111 17.62 8.63 26.16
N GLY A 112 18.18 7.55 25.61
CA GLY A 112 19.20 6.70 26.20
C GLY A 112 18.66 5.52 27.03
N LEU A 113 17.37 5.22 26.94
CA LEU A 113 16.71 4.08 27.59
C LEU A 113 16.23 3.05 26.55
N SER A 114 15.76 1.89 26.99
CA SER A 114 15.23 0.85 26.11
C SER A 114 14.13 0.07 26.83
N PRO A 115 12.85 0.48 26.70
CA PRO A 115 11.79 0.08 27.62
C PRO A 115 11.26 -1.33 27.36
N ILE A 116 11.03 -2.07 28.46
CA ILE A 116 10.18 -3.27 28.47
C ILE A 116 8.86 -2.88 29.14
N VAL A 117 7.82 -2.73 28.33
CA VAL A 117 6.50 -2.23 28.71
C VAL A 117 5.57 -3.38 29.11
N PHE A 118 4.93 -3.24 30.27
CA PHE A 118 3.97 -4.19 30.81
C PHE A 118 2.53 -3.66 30.67
N ASP A 119 1.82 -4.05 29.61
CA ASP A 119 0.41 -3.68 29.44
C ASP A 119 -0.48 -4.53 30.36
N ASP A 120 -0.61 -4.11 31.63
CA ASP A 120 -1.32 -4.81 32.71
C ASP A 120 -2.70 -5.34 32.30
N ASN A 121 -3.47 -4.50 31.59
CA ASN A 121 -4.88 -4.74 31.31
C ASN A 121 -5.18 -5.02 29.83
N GLY A 122 -4.18 -4.91 28.94
CA GLY A 122 -4.30 -5.15 27.51
C GLY A 122 -4.87 -3.95 26.73
N GLU A 123 -5.05 -2.78 27.35
CA GLU A 123 -5.66 -1.62 26.68
C GLU A 123 -4.75 -1.04 25.57
N ILE A 124 -3.42 -1.14 25.69
CA ILE A 124 -2.48 -0.75 24.62
C ILE A 124 -2.61 -1.73 23.43
N PHE A 125 -2.61 -3.03 23.69
CA PHE A 125 -2.79 -4.05 22.64
C PHE A 125 -4.18 -3.97 21.98
N ASN A 126 -5.23 -3.69 22.76
CA ASN A 126 -6.58 -3.45 22.23
C ASN A 126 -6.66 -2.19 21.34
N ALA A 127 -5.87 -1.14 21.64
CA ALA A 127 -5.83 0.10 20.87
C ALA A 127 -4.97 -0.01 19.59
N LEU A 128 -3.89 -0.79 19.62
CA LEU A 128 -2.99 -1.00 18.47
C LEU A 128 -3.50 -2.06 17.47
N PHE A 129 -4.05 -3.17 17.97
CA PHE A 129 -4.36 -4.36 17.15
C PHE A 129 -5.84 -4.77 17.18
N GLY A 130 -6.67 -4.09 17.99
CA GLY A 130 -8.08 -4.41 18.17
C GLY A 130 -8.34 -5.51 19.22
N PRO A 131 -9.54 -5.55 19.85
CA PRO A 131 -9.85 -6.53 20.88
C PRO A 131 -9.86 -7.98 20.39
N GLY A 132 -8.98 -8.80 20.98
CA GLY A 132 -8.87 -10.23 20.67
C GLY A 132 -8.03 -10.56 19.43
N SER A 133 -7.14 -9.65 19.01
CA SER A 133 -6.21 -9.83 17.89
C SER A 133 -5.37 -11.12 17.92
N GLY A 134 -5.06 -11.63 19.12
CA GLY A 134 -4.21 -12.80 19.33
C GLY A 134 -2.72 -12.47 19.55
N VAL A 135 -2.32 -11.21 19.37
CA VAL A 135 -0.94 -10.74 19.56
C VAL A 135 -0.57 -10.79 21.06
N LEU A 136 0.54 -11.46 21.40
CA LEU A 136 0.96 -11.73 22.79
C LEU A 136 2.04 -10.75 23.27
N GLY A 137 2.87 -10.27 22.36
CA GLY A 137 3.88 -9.24 22.56
C GLY A 137 4.23 -8.57 21.23
N PHE A 138 5.16 -7.62 21.27
CA PHE A 138 5.99 -7.24 20.12
C PHE A 138 7.26 -6.57 20.63
N ALA A 139 8.39 -6.74 19.94
CA ALA A 139 9.65 -6.11 20.28
C ALA A 139 10.53 -5.82 19.06
N GLY A 140 11.57 -5.00 19.24
CA GLY A 140 12.55 -4.74 18.20
C GLY A 140 13.50 -3.58 18.50
N PRO A 141 14.49 -3.33 17.61
CA PRO A 141 15.28 -2.11 17.63
C PRO A 141 14.39 -0.88 17.38
N GLU A 142 14.65 0.20 18.12
CA GLU A 142 13.84 1.43 18.08
C GLU A 142 14.60 2.58 17.41
N PHE A 143 15.90 2.70 17.72
CA PHE A 143 16.80 3.67 17.10
C PHE A 143 18.11 3.02 16.67
N GLY A 144 18.55 3.33 15.45
CA GLY A 144 19.81 2.87 14.87
C GLY A 144 20.64 4.01 14.27
N ASN A 145 21.96 3.81 14.21
CA ASN A 145 22.91 4.71 13.56
C ASN A 145 23.45 4.10 12.26
N PHE A 146 22.87 4.46 11.12
CA PHE A 146 23.33 4.01 9.79
C PHE A 146 24.81 4.27 9.50
N ALA A 147 25.44 5.27 10.15
CA ALA A 147 26.87 5.54 9.96
C ALA A 147 27.81 4.55 10.68
N THR A 148 27.28 3.66 11.54
CA THR A 148 28.04 2.57 12.20
C THR A 148 27.33 1.22 12.19
N CYS A 149 26.10 1.14 11.69
CA CYS A 149 25.20 -0.02 11.80
C CYS A 149 24.91 -0.48 13.24
N GLU A 150 25.06 0.43 14.21
CA GLU A 150 24.81 0.15 15.62
C GLU A 150 23.37 0.47 16.00
N ILE A 151 22.70 -0.49 16.66
CA ILE A 151 21.48 -0.25 17.43
C ILE A 151 21.86 0.58 18.66
N LEU A 152 21.10 1.64 18.90
CA LEU A 152 21.28 2.57 20.01
C LEU A 152 20.31 2.23 21.16
N GLU A 153 19.05 1.97 20.80
CA GLU A 153 17.91 1.79 21.72
C GLU A 153 16.92 0.80 21.10
N GLY A 154 16.15 0.10 21.93
CA GLY A 154 15.13 -0.88 21.53
C GLY A 154 13.97 -0.94 22.51
N SER A 155 12.83 -1.50 22.09
CA SER A 155 11.64 -1.62 22.94
C SER A 155 10.99 -2.99 22.84
N ALA A 156 10.27 -3.37 23.89
CA ALA A 156 9.37 -4.51 23.92
C ALA A 156 8.07 -4.15 24.64
N PHE A 157 6.95 -4.66 24.17
CA PHE A 157 5.62 -4.50 24.76
C PHE A 157 5.01 -5.88 24.99
N LEU A 158 4.39 -6.09 26.15
CA LEU A 158 3.92 -7.41 26.60
C LEU A 158 2.46 -7.34 27.06
N ASN A 159 1.60 -8.19 26.49
CA ASN A 159 0.14 -8.19 26.70
C ASN A 159 -0.27 -8.93 28.00
N GLY A 160 -0.33 -8.21 29.13
CA GLY A 160 -0.59 -8.73 30.48
C GLY A 160 -1.72 -9.77 30.61
N PRO A 161 -2.91 -9.55 30.01
CA PRO A 161 -4.02 -10.51 30.01
C PRO A 161 -3.70 -11.91 29.44
N ALA A 162 -2.67 -12.07 28.60
CA ALA A 162 -2.23 -13.37 28.09
C ALA A 162 -1.53 -14.23 29.15
N PHE A 163 -0.91 -13.61 30.16
CA PHE A 163 0.14 -14.21 30.98
C PHE A 163 -0.36 -14.87 32.28
N ALA A 164 -1.50 -15.55 32.20
CA ALA A 164 -2.08 -16.34 33.29
C ALA A 164 -1.26 -17.59 33.69
N ASP A 165 -0.26 -17.99 32.89
CA ASP A 165 0.70 -19.05 33.19
C ASP A 165 2.13 -18.48 33.13
N LEU A 166 2.94 -18.77 34.15
CA LEU A 166 4.31 -18.26 34.30
C LEU A 166 5.28 -18.83 33.25
N THR A 167 5.06 -20.06 32.80
CA THR A 167 5.86 -20.64 31.73
C THR A 167 5.50 -19.94 30.42
N ALA A 168 4.20 -19.81 30.10
CA ALA A 168 3.74 -19.10 28.91
C ALA A 168 4.21 -17.64 28.83
N ALA A 169 4.27 -16.94 29.97
CA ALA A 169 4.81 -15.60 30.05
C ALA A 169 6.30 -15.55 29.69
N LYS A 170 7.09 -16.51 30.20
CA LYS A 170 8.50 -16.63 29.87
C LYS A 170 8.72 -17.03 28.42
N ASP A 171 7.90 -17.93 27.88
CA ASP A 171 7.99 -18.42 26.52
C ASP A 171 7.88 -17.27 25.50
N VAL A 172 6.84 -16.43 25.64
CA VAL A 172 6.68 -15.22 24.83
C VAL A 172 7.81 -14.22 25.07
N MET A 173 8.20 -13.95 26.33
CA MET A 173 9.34 -13.05 26.60
C MET A 173 10.65 -13.51 25.93
N VAL A 174 10.93 -14.82 25.88
CA VAL A 174 12.14 -15.34 25.20
C VAL A 174 12.05 -15.07 23.70
N HIS A 175 10.90 -15.34 23.08
CA HIS A 175 10.63 -15.04 21.66
C HIS A 175 10.79 -13.55 21.33
N GLU A 176 10.11 -12.66 22.05
CA GLU A 176 10.20 -11.21 21.86
C GLU A 176 11.64 -10.69 22.02
N PHE A 177 12.41 -11.25 22.95
CA PHE A 177 13.79 -10.81 23.16
C PHE A 177 14.77 -11.32 22.10
N GLY A 178 14.34 -12.21 21.21
CA GLY A 178 14.99 -12.45 19.92
C GLY A 178 14.84 -11.25 18.99
N HIS A 179 13.62 -10.74 18.80
CA HIS A 179 13.36 -9.52 18.01
C HIS A 179 14.08 -8.29 18.57
N TYR A 180 14.11 -8.13 19.89
CA TYR A 180 14.87 -7.07 20.58
C TYR A 180 16.37 -7.09 20.23
N SER A 181 16.92 -8.26 19.89
CA SER A 181 18.30 -8.46 19.42
C SER A 181 18.46 -8.41 17.90
N ASN A 182 17.42 -7.98 17.17
CA ASN A 182 17.33 -7.89 15.71
C ASN A 182 17.22 -9.26 15.00
N LEU A 183 16.71 -10.31 15.65
CA LEU A 183 16.31 -11.55 14.95
C LEU A 183 14.92 -11.39 14.34
N ALA A 184 14.73 -11.85 13.11
CA ALA A 184 13.38 -12.05 12.57
C ALA A 184 12.81 -13.41 12.99
N HIS A 185 11.55 -13.68 12.63
CA HIS A 185 11.01 -15.02 12.68
C HIS A 185 11.67 -15.98 11.68
N THR A 186 11.62 -17.29 11.93
CA THR A 186 12.17 -18.36 11.07
C THR A 186 11.18 -19.53 10.88
N VAL A 187 11.49 -20.48 9.97
CA VAL A 187 10.64 -21.64 9.67
C VAL A 187 11.49 -22.91 9.49
N VAL A 188 11.38 -23.84 10.44
CA VAL A 188 12.09 -25.14 10.41
C VAL A 188 11.17 -26.30 10.76
N ASN A 189 10.48 -26.26 11.89
CA ASN A 189 9.62 -27.34 12.40
C ASN A 189 8.19 -26.87 12.69
N GLY A 190 7.94 -25.57 12.81
CA GLY A 190 6.62 -25.03 13.17
C GLY A 190 5.48 -25.37 12.20
N GLN A 191 5.76 -25.45 10.89
CA GLN A 191 4.75 -25.88 9.90
C GLN A 191 4.40 -27.36 10.03
N VAL A 192 5.40 -28.21 10.27
CA VAL A 192 5.25 -29.64 10.55
C VAL A 192 4.46 -29.86 11.86
N ALA A 193 4.64 -28.98 12.85
CA ALA A 193 3.94 -29.02 14.13
C ALA A 193 2.49 -28.52 14.06
N GLY A 194 2.22 -27.45 13.32
CA GLY A 194 0.94 -26.72 13.36
C GLY A 194 0.06 -26.83 12.12
N PHE A 195 0.64 -26.91 10.92
CA PHE A 195 -0.05 -26.68 9.65
C PHE A 195 -0.23 -27.94 8.80
N GLY A 196 0.35 -29.08 9.22
CA GLY A 196 0.18 -30.39 8.58
C GLY A 196 1.21 -30.70 7.50
N ASP A 197 2.30 -29.95 7.51
CA ASP A 197 3.41 -29.98 6.56
C ASP A 197 4.38 -31.17 6.79
N GLN A 198 5.38 -31.31 5.92
CA GLN A 198 6.33 -32.42 5.88
C GLN A 198 7.75 -31.98 6.27
N ALA A 199 8.58 -32.91 6.74
CA ALA A 199 9.97 -32.60 7.14
C ALA A 199 10.94 -32.57 5.94
N GLY A 200 10.45 -32.11 4.80
CA GLY A 200 11.01 -32.21 3.45
C GLY A 200 9.96 -31.71 2.45
N PRO A 201 10.36 -31.35 1.22
CA PRO A 201 9.52 -30.64 0.27
C PRO A 201 8.23 -31.43 -0.04
N THR A 202 7.08 -30.85 0.24
CA THR A 202 5.76 -31.43 0.04
C THR A 202 5.50 -31.67 -1.46
N PRO A 203 5.05 -32.89 -1.88
CA PRO A 203 4.52 -33.99 -1.08
C PRO A 203 5.51 -35.15 -0.81
N TYR A 204 6.83 -34.89 -0.79
CA TYR A 204 7.89 -35.91 -0.83
C TYR A 204 8.48 -36.29 0.54
N ASP A 205 7.65 -36.86 1.42
CA ASP A 205 8.05 -37.32 2.78
C ASP A 205 9.40 -38.08 2.80
N PRO A 206 10.44 -37.56 3.47
CA PRO A 206 11.73 -38.25 3.63
C PRO A 206 11.65 -39.52 4.49
N GLY A 207 10.56 -39.72 5.23
CA GLY A 207 10.30 -40.89 6.05
C GLY A 207 10.84 -40.82 7.47
N TYR A 208 11.16 -39.62 7.99
CA TYR A 208 11.70 -39.44 9.35
C TYR A 208 10.69 -39.81 10.46
N GLY A 209 9.39 -39.84 10.14
CA GLY A 209 8.31 -40.05 11.09
C GLY A 209 7.68 -38.72 11.55
N PRO A 210 6.72 -38.75 12.49
CA PRO A 210 6.08 -37.54 12.97
C PRO A 210 7.01 -36.72 13.88
N PHE A 211 6.91 -35.39 13.80
CA PHE A 211 7.40 -34.49 14.84
C PHE A 211 6.69 -34.79 16.17
N THR A 212 7.45 -34.95 17.27
CA THR A 212 6.89 -35.33 18.58
C THR A 212 7.50 -34.64 19.80
N ASP A 213 8.56 -33.85 19.63
CA ASP A 213 9.28 -33.21 20.73
C ASP A 213 9.24 -31.69 20.58
N ILE A 214 8.43 -31.03 21.40
CA ILE A 214 8.18 -29.58 21.28
C ILE A 214 9.36 -28.73 21.78
N ASP A 215 10.34 -29.35 22.46
CA ASP A 215 11.63 -28.75 22.79
C ASP A 215 12.54 -28.63 21.54
N GLN A 216 12.13 -29.19 20.38
CA GLN A 216 12.82 -29.07 19.08
C GLN A 216 12.13 -28.07 18.13
N LEU A 217 11.11 -27.34 18.59
CA LEU A 217 10.54 -26.21 17.85
C LEU A 217 11.49 -25.00 17.96
N GLU A 218 11.71 -24.30 16.85
CA GLU A 218 12.44 -23.04 16.79
C GLU A 218 11.70 -21.92 17.56
N THR A 219 12.41 -21.26 18.47
CA THR A 219 11.88 -20.17 19.32
C THR A 219 11.29 -19.05 18.47
N MET A 220 11.93 -18.73 17.35
CA MET A 220 11.51 -17.66 16.44
C MET A 220 10.39 -18.07 15.45
N TYR A 221 9.65 -19.16 15.68
CA TYR A 221 8.45 -19.44 14.88
C TYR A 221 7.28 -18.50 15.24
N PRO A 222 6.54 -17.90 14.29
CA PRO A 222 5.49 -16.89 14.56
C PRO A 222 4.25 -17.39 15.31
N PHE A 223 4.07 -18.70 15.51
CA PHE A 223 2.89 -19.25 16.18
C PHE A 223 3.26 -19.98 17.48
N TYR A 224 2.64 -19.54 18.57
CA TYR A 224 2.85 -20.08 19.89
C TYR A 224 1.95 -21.30 20.18
N PHE A 225 2.55 -22.44 20.53
CA PHE A 225 1.85 -23.72 20.72
C PHE A 225 1.46 -24.03 22.17
N GLY A 226 1.80 -23.16 23.12
CA GLY A 226 1.44 -23.28 24.53
C GLY A 226 2.62 -23.63 25.44
N ALA A 227 2.37 -23.61 26.76
CA ALA A 227 3.40 -23.52 27.78
C ALA A 227 4.51 -24.58 27.64
N GLY A 228 5.73 -24.11 27.38
CA GLY A 228 6.95 -24.88 27.16
C GLY A 228 7.32 -25.13 25.69
N SER A 229 6.61 -24.57 24.70
CA SER A 229 6.91 -24.81 23.28
C SER A 229 8.12 -24.01 22.77
N GLY A 230 9.18 -24.69 22.33
CA GLY A 230 10.31 -24.09 21.60
C GLY A 230 11.21 -23.12 22.37
N THR A 231 11.05 -23.01 23.68
CA THR A 231 11.63 -21.93 24.52
C THR A 231 12.42 -22.43 25.72
N VAL A 232 12.25 -23.71 26.08
CA VAL A 232 12.92 -24.36 27.23
C VAL A 232 14.40 -24.60 26.94
N ASN A 233 14.73 -24.85 25.67
CA ASN A 233 16.06 -24.80 25.09
C ASN A 233 15.90 -24.10 23.73
N LEU A 234 16.81 -23.18 23.38
CA LEU A 234 16.84 -22.59 22.03
C LEU A 234 17.22 -23.67 21.01
N ALA A 235 16.58 -23.70 19.84
CA ALA A 235 16.87 -24.68 18.79
C ALA A 235 18.20 -24.35 18.07
N ALA A 236 18.64 -25.27 17.19
CA ALA A 236 19.83 -25.06 16.37
C ALA A 236 19.74 -23.79 15.51
N ASP A 237 18.54 -23.50 14.99
CA ASP A 237 18.20 -22.33 14.19
C ASP A 237 18.33 -21.02 14.98
N ASP A 238 17.71 -20.93 16.16
CA ASP A 238 17.78 -19.76 17.04
C ASP A 238 19.24 -19.45 17.46
N VAL A 239 19.99 -20.50 17.79
CA VAL A 239 21.42 -20.42 18.15
C VAL A 239 22.26 -19.97 16.96
N ALA A 240 22.00 -20.49 15.75
CA ALA A 240 22.69 -20.09 14.52
C ALA A 240 22.40 -18.63 14.15
N SER A 241 21.15 -18.19 14.30
CA SER A 241 20.69 -16.84 14.01
C SER A 241 21.34 -15.80 14.94
N LEU A 242 21.26 -15.98 16.27
CA LEU A 242 21.93 -15.08 17.22
C LEU A 242 23.45 -15.07 17.05
N SER A 243 24.06 -16.25 16.81
CA SER A 243 25.51 -16.36 16.59
C SER A 243 25.96 -15.79 15.24
N THR A 244 25.04 -15.54 14.30
CA THR A 244 25.35 -14.90 13.01
C THR A 244 25.42 -13.38 13.14
N ILE A 245 24.54 -12.75 13.92
CA ILE A 245 24.60 -11.30 14.19
C ILE A 245 25.68 -10.96 15.23
N TYR A 246 25.84 -11.81 16.26
CA TYR A 246 26.76 -11.58 17.39
C TYR A 246 27.79 -12.72 17.55
N PRO A 247 28.69 -12.98 16.59
CA PRO A 247 29.56 -14.15 16.59
C PRO A 247 30.68 -14.10 17.65
N ASP A 248 30.71 -15.08 18.56
CA ASP A 248 31.94 -15.43 19.27
C ASP A 248 32.91 -16.15 18.31
N PRO A 249 34.25 -15.95 18.42
CA PRO A 249 35.22 -16.64 17.57
C PRO A 249 35.19 -18.18 17.62
N SER A 250 34.46 -18.78 18.56
CA SER A 250 34.16 -20.22 18.57
C SER A 250 33.18 -20.65 17.48
N PHE A 251 32.18 -19.83 17.12
CA PHE A 251 31.12 -20.19 16.15
C PHE A 251 31.71 -20.71 14.84
N ALA A 252 32.43 -19.84 14.10
CA ALA A 252 33.15 -20.17 12.87
C ALA A 252 34.36 -21.11 13.06
N ALA A 253 34.57 -21.66 14.26
CA ALA A 253 35.58 -22.69 14.56
C ALA A 253 34.97 -24.03 15.01
N THR A 254 33.64 -24.08 15.27
CA THR A 254 32.91 -25.29 15.69
C THR A 254 31.68 -25.61 14.83
N THR A 255 31.23 -24.70 13.97
CA THR A 255 30.14 -24.90 13.00
C THR A 255 30.61 -24.60 11.57
N GLY A 256 29.95 -25.19 10.58
CA GLY A 256 30.08 -24.82 9.16
C GLY A 256 28.86 -24.06 8.66
N ALA A 257 28.81 -23.82 7.35
CA ALA A 257 27.68 -23.20 6.66
C ALA A 257 27.46 -23.80 5.26
N ILE A 258 26.25 -23.69 4.71
CA ILE A 258 25.92 -24.00 3.31
C ILE A 258 25.43 -22.72 2.64
N SER A 259 25.88 -22.45 1.41
CA SER A 259 25.50 -21.22 0.68
C SER A 259 25.36 -21.44 -0.82
N GLY A 260 24.37 -20.80 -1.40
CA GLY A 260 24.11 -20.72 -2.84
C GLY A 260 23.08 -19.63 -3.12
N ALA A 261 22.35 -19.76 -4.22
CA ALA A 261 21.20 -18.93 -4.55
C ALA A 261 19.97 -19.76 -4.97
N VAL A 262 18.79 -19.29 -4.58
CA VAL A 262 17.53 -19.70 -5.18
C VAL A 262 17.33 -18.92 -6.48
N LEU A 263 17.27 -19.63 -7.60
CA LEU A 263 17.27 -19.06 -8.95
C LEU A 263 15.95 -19.32 -9.67
N ARG A 264 15.59 -18.39 -10.54
CA ARG A 264 14.49 -18.52 -11.49
C ARG A 264 14.76 -19.65 -12.49
N PRO A 265 13.72 -20.11 -13.22
CA PRO A 265 13.85 -21.02 -14.36
C PRO A 265 14.86 -20.60 -15.45
N ASP A 266 15.38 -19.37 -15.47
CA ASP A 266 16.45 -18.96 -16.39
C ASP A 266 17.86 -19.41 -15.95
N GLY A 267 18.01 -19.88 -14.69
CA GLY A 267 19.28 -20.29 -14.10
C GLY A 267 20.26 -19.13 -13.84
N VAL A 268 19.77 -17.89 -13.75
CA VAL A 268 20.61 -16.67 -13.65
C VAL A 268 20.02 -15.63 -12.68
N THR A 269 18.71 -15.40 -12.73
CA THR A 269 18.02 -14.38 -11.95
C THR A 269 17.62 -14.94 -10.59
N GLY A 270 17.84 -14.22 -9.51
CA GLY A 270 17.47 -14.67 -8.16
C GLY A 270 15.98 -14.56 -7.85
N ILE A 271 15.57 -15.25 -6.78
CA ILE A 271 14.26 -15.12 -6.13
C ILE A 271 14.49 -14.94 -4.63
N ALA A 272 14.22 -13.76 -4.09
CA ALA A 272 14.16 -13.56 -2.63
C ALA A 272 12.87 -14.18 -2.05
N GLY A 273 12.83 -14.42 -0.73
CA GLY A 273 11.59 -14.82 -0.03
C GLY A 273 11.26 -16.30 0.01
N VAL A 274 12.15 -17.16 -0.51
CA VAL A 274 11.98 -18.62 -0.44
C VAL A 274 12.67 -19.15 0.81
N ASN A 275 12.02 -20.04 1.56
CA ASN A 275 12.64 -20.72 2.70
C ASN A 275 13.57 -21.84 2.22
N ILE A 276 14.78 -21.92 2.77
CA ILE A 276 15.77 -22.97 2.49
C ILE A 276 16.14 -23.66 3.80
N ILE A 277 15.73 -24.91 3.96
CA ILE A 277 16.01 -25.70 5.16
C ILE A 277 17.18 -26.66 4.87
N ALA A 278 18.23 -26.59 5.70
CA ALA A 278 19.24 -27.64 5.80
C ALA A 278 18.90 -28.56 6.99
N ARG A 279 18.50 -29.82 6.70
CA ARG A 279 18.04 -30.80 7.69
C ARG A 279 18.99 -32.00 7.78
N ASN A 280 19.55 -32.29 8.96
CA ASN A 280 20.53 -33.37 9.16
C ASN A 280 19.87 -34.76 9.06
N GLU A 281 20.42 -35.66 8.23
CA GLU A 281 19.89 -37.03 8.04
C GLU A 281 19.88 -37.87 9.34
N VAL A 282 20.72 -37.56 10.34
CA VAL A 282 20.81 -38.35 11.59
C VAL A 282 20.13 -37.73 12.82
N ASP A 283 19.78 -36.44 12.77
CA ASP A 283 18.95 -35.76 13.77
C ASP A 283 18.06 -34.70 13.07
N PRO A 284 17.03 -35.13 12.32
CA PRO A 284 16.30 -34.28 11.38
C PRO A 284 15.39 -33.23 12.05
N TYR A 285 15.32 -33.19 13.38
CA TYR A 285 14.53 -32.20 14.13
C TYR A 285 15.40 -31.41 15.11
N GLY A 286 16.46 -31.99 15.70
CA GLY A 286 17.37 -31.30 16.61
C GLY A 286 18.55 -30.60 15.93
N ASP A 287 18.89 -30.98 14.70
CA ASP A 287 19.95 -30.40 13.89
C ASP A 287 19.38 -30.04 12.51
N ALA A 288 18.54 -29.00 12.52
CA ALA A 288 17.95 -28.39 11.34
C ALA A 288 17.99 -26.86 11.49
N VAL A 289 18.34 -26.16 10.41
CA VAL A 289 18.47 -24.69 10.36
C VAL A 289 17.94 -24.19 9.03
N SER A 290 17.29 -23.03 9.06
CA SER A 290 16.76 -22.30 7.90
C SER A 290 17.65 -21.12 7.49
N ALA A 291 17.43 -20.64 6.28
CA ALA A 291 17.66 -19.26 5.87
C ALA A 291 16.59 -18.91 4.83
N ILE A 292 16.27 -17.63 4.64
CA ILE A 292 15.44 -17.18 3.52
C ILE A 292 16.33 -16.52 2.47
N SER A 293 16.05 -16.76 1.19
CA SER A 293 16.78 -16.11 0.11
C SER A 293 16.60 -14.58 0.17
N GLY A 294 17.71 -13.85 0.15
CA GLY A 294 17.71 -12.39 0.29
C GLY A 294 17.56 -11.87 1.74
N ASP A 295 17.57 -12.74 2.76
CA ASP A 295 17.49 -12.38 4.19
C ASP A 295 18.34 -11.16 4.62
N PHE A 296 19.59 -11.06 4.14
CA PHE A 296 20.49 -9.94 4.42
C PHE A 296 20.44 -8.78 3.40
N PHE A 297 19.51 -8.76 2.43
CA PHE A 297 19.55 -7.84 1.29
C PHE A 297 18.17 -7.26 0.90
N GLU A 298 18.09 -5.94 0.79
CA GLU A 298 16.86 -5.19 0.47
C GLU A 298 16.45 -5.24 -1.03
N ASP A 299 16.85 -6.28 -1.76
CA ASP A 299 16.60 -6.48 -3.19
C ASP A 299 15.82 -7.78 -3.41
N ALA A 300 14.56 -7.66 -3.85
CA ALA A 300 13.68 -8.80 -4.13
C ALA A 300 14.17 -9.70 -5.29
N GLY A 301 15.12 -9.22 -6.10
CA GLY A 301 15.83 -10.01 -7.11
C GLY A 301 17.01 -10.82 -6.56
N ASN A 302 17.40 -10.65 -5.30
CA ASN A 302 18.54 -11.34 -4.71
C ASN A 302 18.14 -12.69 -4.09
N GLY A 303 18.45 -13.77 -4.83
CA GLY A 303 18.21 -15.14 -4.39
C GLY A 303 19.25 -15.74 -3.44
N THR A 304 20.32 -15.02 -3.08
CA THR A 304 21.42 -15.62 -2.31
C THR A 304 21.02 -15.94 -0.87
N PHE A 305 21.52 -17.05 -0.33
CA PHE A 305 21.26 -17.53 1.03
C PHE A 305 22.53 -18.10 1.68
N ALA A 306 22.56 -18.16 3.02
CA ALA A 306 23.66 -18.78 3.76
C ALA A 306 23.17 -19.41 5.08
N VAL A 307 22.80 -20.70 5.04
CA VAL A 307 22.41 -21.48 6.22
C VAL A 307 23.65 -21.73 7.08
N ARG A 308 23.66 -21.25 8.32
CA ARG A 308 24.84 -21.23 9.22
C ARG A 308 24.64 -22.14 10.43
N GLY A 309 25.67 -22.29 11.25
CA GLY A 309 25.58 -23.03 12.52
C GLY A 309 25.60 -24.56 12.42
N LEU A 310 25.78 -25.10 11.21
CA LEU A 310 25.66 -26.52 10.90
C LEU A 310 26.77 -27.38 11.53
N THR A 311 26.44 -28.59 11.98
CA THR A 311 27.34 -29.58 12.59
C THR A 311 28.41 -30.06 11.59
N PRO A 312 29.71 -29.74 11.78
CA PRO A 312 30.74 -30.02 10.78
C PRO A 312 30.91 -31.53 10.49
N GLY A 313 30.75 -31.88 9.22
CA GLY A 313 30.89 -33.27 8.74
C GLY A 313 29.67 -34.17 8.96
N ALA A 314 28.50 -33.59 9.28
CA ALA A 314 27.22 -34.25 9.06
C ALA A 314 26.80 -34.21 7.57
N ASP A 315 25.83 -35.05 7.22
CA ASP A 315 25.19 -35.11 5.89
C ASP A 315 23.80 -34.47 5.98
N TYR A 316 23.59 -33.33 5.32
CA TYR A 316 22.32 -32.61 5.29
C TYR A 316 21.57 -32.89 3.98
N ARG A 317 20.23 -32.88 4.04
CA ARG A 317 19.40 -32.57 2.87
C ARG A 317 19.13 -31.08 2.88
N VAL A 318 19.23 -30.44 1.71
CA VAL A 318 18.89 -29.03 1.50
C VAL A 318 17.70 -29.00 0.54
N TYR A 319 16.69 -28.20 0.85
CA TYR A 319 15.47 -28.10 0.06
C TYR A 319 14.81 -26.73 0.22
N ILE A 320 13.96 -26.37 -0.75
CA ILE A 320 13.07 -25.21 -0.66
C ILE A 320 11.66 -25.62 -0.20
N ASP A 321 10.98 -24.70 0.48
CA ASP A 321 9.84 -24.96 1.38
C ASP A 321 8.86 -23.76 1.30
N GLU A 322 7.54 -23.97 1.11
CA GLU A 322 6.57 -22.85 1.07
C GLU A 322 6.28 -22.32 2.48
N ILE A 323 6.26 -20.99 2.63
CA ILE A 323 5.90 -20.35 3.90
C ILE A 323 4.38 -20.26 3.98
N LEU A 324 3.77 -21.26 4.61
CA LEU A 324 2.32 -21.46 4.68
C LEU A 324 1.61 -20.39 5.53
N ALA A 325 2.28 -19.81 6.53
CA ALA A 325 1.71 -18.79 7.41
C ALA A 325 2.77 -17.99 8.20
N GLY A 326 2.47 -16.71 8.47
CA GLY A 326 3.19 -15.84 9.42
C GLY A 326 3.65 -14.49 8.84
N GLY A 327 4.13 -13.59 9.70
CA GLY A 327 4.93 -12.39 9.34
C GLY A 327 6.34 -12.50 9.96
N PHE A 328 7.35 -11.78 9.46
CA PHE A 328 8.79 -12.17 9.58
C PHE A 328 9.78 -10.97 9.18
N SER A 329 10.79 -11.03 8.26
CA SER A 329 11.64 -9.89 7.69
C SER A 329 11.77 -9.59 6.13
N THR A 330 12.23 -10.47 5.20
CA THR A 330 12.36 -10.30 3.70
C THR A 330 11.31 -11.04 2.79
N PRO A 331 10.43 -10.37 1.98
CA PRO A 331 9.07 -10.86 1.63
C PRO A 331 8.89 -12.29 1.11
N PRO A 332 8.01 -13.14 1.71
CA PRO A 332 7.73 -14.49 1.21
C PRO A 332 7.40 -14.51 -0.28
N ALA A 333 8.00 -15.47 -1.00
CA ALA A 333 7.70 -15.70 -2.40
C ALA A 333 6.29 -16.34 -2.50
N SER A 334 5.26 -15.51 -2.58
CA SER A 334 3.85 -15.91 -2.55
C SER A 334 3.11 -15.47 -3.83
N PRO A 335 2.36 -16.38 -4.50
CA PRO A 335 2.36 -17.83 -4.28
C PRO A 335 3.73 -18.43 -4.63
N PHE A 336 3.99 -19.64 -4.14
CA PHE A 336 5.31 -20.27 -4.32
C PHE A 336 5.72 -20.35 -5.81
N PRO A 337 6.97 -20.00 -6.16
CA PRO A 337 7.37 -19.75 -7.56
C PRO A 337 7.54 -21.01 -8.43
N GLY A 338 7.29 -22.20 -7.89
CA GLY A 338 7.41 -23.50 -8.53
C GLY A 338 6.87 -24.61 -7.62
N PRO A 339 7.28 -25.88 -7.78
CA PRO A 339 7.10 -26.89 -6.75
C PRO A 339 8.12 -26.69 -5.62
N GLU A 340 7.84 -27.25 -4.44
CA GLU A 340 8.89 -27.48 -3.44
C GLU A 340 9.82 -28.62 -3.89
N GLU A 341 11.12 -28.47 -3.67
CA GLU A 341 12.11 -29.43 -4.17
C GLU A 341 13.43 -29.50 -3.40
N TYR A 342 14.07 -30.66 -3.50
CA TYR A 342 15.41 -30.91 -2.95
C TYR A 342 16.52 -30.44 -3.90
N TYR A 343 17.60 -29.93 -3.31
CA TYR A 343 18.87 -29.78 -4.00
C TYR A 343 19.44 -31.16 -4.41
N ASN A 344 19.57 -31.35 -5.71
CA ASN A 344 20.03 -32.55 -6.39
C ASN A 344 21.41 -32.34 -7.08
N GLY A 345 21.88 -31.10 -7.14
CA GLY A 345 23.27 -30.72 -7.42
C GLY A 345 23.66 -30.70 -8.89
N ALA A 346 24.34 -31.74 -9.39
CA ALA A 346 24.80 -31.75 -10.78
C ALA A 346 23.68 -32.12 -11.79
N LEU A 347 22.43 -32.18 -11.33
CA LEU A 347 21.24 -32.42 -12.13
C LEU A 347 20.29 -31.20 -12.18
N GLU A 348 20.52 -30.16 -11.36
CA GLU A 348 19.64 -28.99 -11.16
C GLU A 348 19.13 -28.41 -12.49
N SER A 349 17.82 -28.18 -12.57
CA SER A 349 17.18 -27.77 -13.80
C SER A 349 15.82 -27.11 -13.61
N ASN A 350 15.33 -26.53 -14.71
CA ASN A 350 14.13 -25.71 -14.75
C ASN A 350 12.89 -26.43 -15.32
N ASN A 351 13.00 -27.72 -15.69
CA ASN A 351 12.00 -28.53 -16.39
C ASN A 351 11.53 -27.99 -17.78
N ILE A 352 12.08 -26.86 -18.26
CA ILE A 352 11.77 -26.31 -19.59
C ILE A 352 12.61 -26.98 -20.69
N ASP A 353 13.93 -27.07 -20.53
CA ASP A 353 14.86 -27.65 -21.53
C ASP A 353 15.49 -28.99 -21.04
N SER A 354 15.54 -29.22 -19.72
CA SER A 354 15.83 -30.51 -19.10
C SER A 354 14.99 -30.69 -17.84
N PRO A 355 14.33 -31.84 -17.64
CA PRO A 355 13.70 -32.18 -16.37
C PRO A 355 14.70 -32.83 -15.42
N ASP A 356 14.80 -32.31 -14.20
CA ASP A 356 15.22 -33.05 -13.03
C ASP A 356 13.98 -33.56 -12.26
N ASN A 357 14.10 -33.83 -10.97
CA ASN A 357 13.07 -34.50 -10.19
C ASN A 357 13.06 -33.94 -8.75
N PRO A 358 12.03 -33.18 -8.35
CA PRO A 358 11.90 -32.60 -7.01
C PRO A 358 12.10 -33.54 -5.81
N SER A 359 11.92 -34.85 -6.01
CA SER A 359 12.12 -35.90 -4.99
C SER A 359 13.53 -36.50 -4.92
N GLU A 360 14.39 -36.23 -5.89
CA GLU A 360 15.80 -36.67 -5.89
C GLU A 360 16.68 -35.63 -5.21
N PHE A 361 17.67 -36.08 -4.44
CA PHE A 361 18.51 -35.19 -3.64
C PHE A 361 19.96 -35.70 -3.59
N VAL A 362 20.89 -34.82 -3.25
CA VAL A 362 22.25 -35.18 -2.83
C VAL A 362 22.50 -34.73 -1.40
N PHE A 363 23.30 -35.49 -0.65
CA PHE A 363 23.75 -35.04 0.65
C PHE A 363 24.74 -33.87 0.48
N VAL A 364 24.46 -32.78 1.18
CA VAL A 364 25.31 -31.60 1.26
C VAL A 364 26.03 -31.63 2.60
N ASN A 365 27.36 -31.53 2.58
CA ASN A 365 28.14 -31.35 3.80
C ASN A 365 28.31 -29.84 4.08
N PRO A 366 28.46 -29.43 5.36
CA PRO A 366 28.83 -28.06 5.67
C PRO A 366 30.15 -27.64 5.01
N ASP A 367 30.30 -26.34 4.82
CA ASP A 367 31.33 -25.65 4.04
C ASP A 367 31.18 -25.83 2.50
N ALA A 368 29.99 -26.24 2.04
CA ALA A 368 29.62 -26.26 0.62
C ALA A 368 29.17 -24.87 0.13
N THR A 369 29.80 -24.43 -0.96
CA THR A 369 29.40 -23.25 -1.75
C THR A 369 28.76 -23.69 -3.06
N ASP A 370 28.14 -22.75 -3.77
CA ASP A 370 27.56 -22.98 -5.10
C ASP A 370 26.43 -24.04 -5.06
N VAL A 371 25.71 -24.09 -3.93
CA VAL A 371 24.53 -24.94 -3.67
C VAL A 371 23.29 -24.21 -4.18
N ASP A 372 23.29 -23.91 -5.47
CA ASP A 372 22.22 -23.15 -6.13
C ASP A 372 21.04 -24.09 -6.42
N ILE A 373 19.81 -23.63 -6.16
CA ILE A 373 18.58 -24.37 -6.45
C ILE A 373 17.85 -23.64 -7.57
N ILE A 374 17.63 -24.32 -8.70
CA ILE A 374 16.98 -23.72 -9.88
C ILE A 374 15.51 -24.11 -9.85
N ILE A 375 14.63 -23.16 -9.51
CA ILE A 375 13.22 -23.49 -9.30
C ILE A 375 12.55 -23.97 -10.59
N ASN A 376 11.87 -25.10 -10.47
CA ASN A 376 11.22 -25.79 -11.58
C ASN A 376 9.97 -25.05 -12.10
N ALA A 377 9.89 -24.87 -13.42
CA ALA A 377 8.74 -24.26 -14.08
C ALA A 377 7.75 -25.30 -14.64
N PRO A 378 6.46 -24.94 -14.78
CA PRO A 378 5.54 -25.61 -15.68
C PRO A 378 6.09 -25.58 -17.12
N ALA A 379 6.05 -26.70 -17.85
CA ALA A 379 6.48 -26.71 -19.25
C ALA A 379 5.40 -26.11 -20.18
N PRO A 380 5.75 -25.68 -21.41
CA PRO A 380 4.76 -25.11 -22.33
C PRO A 380 3.67 -26.12 -22.70
N GLY A 381 2.43 -25.82 -22.29
CA GLY A 381 1.26 -26.70 -22.41
C GLY A 381 0.86 -27.43 -21.12
N ASP A 382 1.63 -27.33 -20.04
CA ASP A 382 1.21 -27.79 -18.71
C ASP A 382 0.18 -26.82 -18.10
N PRO A 383 -0.80 -27.31 -17.31
CA PRO A 383 -1.74 -26.46 -16.58
C PRO A 383 -1.01 -25.55 -15.58
N LEU A 384 -1.31 -24.25 -15.62
CA LEU A 384 -0.84 -23.29 -14.63
C LEU A 384 -1.71 -23.36 -13.37
N LEU A 385 -1.07 -23.50 -12.21
CA LEU A 385 -1.73 -23.59 -10.90
C LEU A 385 -2.11 -22.20 -10.36
N VAL A 386 -2.78 -21.39 -11.19
CA VAL A 386 -3.19 -20.01 -10.84
C VAL A 386 -4.27 -19.93 -9.74
N GLY A 387 -4.90 -21.04 -9.36
CA GLY A 387 -5.91 -21.05 -8.30
C GLY A 387 -7.21 -20.36 -8.72
N ASP A 388 -7.71 -19.47 -7.84
CA ASP A 388 -8.98 -18.73 -7.98
C ASP A 388 -8.69 -17.23 -8.11
N ASP A 389 -8.00 -16.65 -7.12
CA ASP A 389 -7.45 -15.28 -7.15
C ASP A 389 -5.93 -15.22 -7.34
N GLY A 390 -5.28 -16.37 -7.56
CA GLY A 390 -3.83 -16.48 -7.60
C GLY A 390 -3.23 -16.15 -8.98
N PHE A 391 -1.92 -16.32 -9.06
CA PHE A 391 -1.15 -16.11 -10.29
C PHE A 391 0.05 -17.05 -10.39
N VAL A 392 0.62 -17.16 -11.59
CA VAL A 392 1.92 -17.82 -11.82
C VAL A 392 2.83 -16.84 -12.58
N GLN A 393 4.05 -16.64 -12.09
CA GLN A 393 5.07 -15.88 -12.81
C GLN A 393 5.81 -16.78 -13.80
N LEU A 394 5.92 -16.35 -15.06
CA LEU A 394 6.62 -17.07 -16.12
C LEU A 394 7.72 -16.19 -16.72
N SER A 395 8.90 -16.77 -16.98
CA SER A 395 9.95 -16.10 -17.74
C SER A 395 9.60 -16.01 -19.23
N LEU A 396 9.90 -14.88 -19.87
CA LEU A 396 9.62 -14.67 -21.29
C LEU A 396 10.81 -15.11 -22.17
N PRO A 397 10.59 -15.73 -23.33
CA PRO A 397 11.65 -16.16 -24.26
C PRO A 397 12.37 -15.01 -25.00
N PHE A 398 12.00 -13.77 -24.68
CA PHE A 398 12.57 -12.51 -25.12
C PHE A 398 12.05 -11.40 -24.21
N SER A 399 12.86 -10.37 -23.95
CA SER A 399 12.36 -9.15 -23.32
C SER A 399 11.22 -8.56 -24.14
N PHE A 400 10.08 -8.32 -23.50
CA PHE A 400 8.91 -7.66 -24.06
C PHE A 400 8.81 -6.25 -23.50
N GLU A 401 8.69 -5.27 -24.37
CA GLU A 401 8.67 -3.85 -24.02
C GLU A 401 7.24 -3.32 -24.13
N LEU A 402 6.68 -2.91 -22.99
CA LEU A 402 5.36 -2.29 -22.88
C LEU A 402 5.54 -0.89 -22.32
N CYS A 403 5.36 0.12 -23.17
CA CYS A 403 5.46 1.54 -22.80
C CYS A 403 6.88 1.89 -22.29
N GLU A 404 7.89 1.52 -23.09
CA GLU A 404 9.35 1.57 -22.80
C GLU A 404 9.84 0.78 -21.57
N GLN A 405 8.94 0.33 -20.69
CA GLN A 405 9.27 -0.61 -19.62
C GLN A 405 9.56 -1.99 -20.23
N SER A 406 10.77 -2.52 -20.01
CA SER A 406 11.24 -3.79 -20.58
C SER A 406 11.12 -4.92 -19.56
N PHE A 407 10.45 -6.00 -19.95
CA PHE A 407 10.12 -7.12 -19.06
C PHE A 407 10.62 -8.46 -19.59
N ASP A 408 11.38 -9.17 -18.76
CA ASP A 408 11.82 -10.55 -19.03
C ASP A 408 10.94 -11.61 -18.34
N SER A 409 9.84 -11.19 -17.69
CA SER A 409 8.83 -12.08 -17.09
C SER A 409 7.42 -11.48 -17.14
N ILE A 410 6.43 -12.32 -16.91
CA ILE A 410 4.99 -12.00 -16.93
C ILE A 410 4.29 -12.73 -15.78
N PHE A 411 3.31 -12.08 -15.15
CA PHE A 411 2.45 -12.69 -14.13
C PHE A 411 1.09 -13.02 -14.76
N VAL A 412 0.70 -14.29 -14.78
CA VAL A 412 -0.58 -14.77 -15.31
C VAL A 412 -1.55 -14.96 -14.15
N HIS A 413 -2.63 -14.18 -14.10
CA HIS A 413 -3.64 -14.23 -13.03
C HIS A 413 -4.81 -15.13 -13.42
N ALA A 414 -5.42 -15.82 -12.46
CA ALA A 414 -6.61 -16.64 -12.68
C ALA A 414 -7.78 -15.82 -13.24
N ASN A 415 -7.97 -14.61 -12.72
CA ASN A 415 -8.96 -13.60 -13.13
C ASN A 415 -8.71 -12.96 -14.54
N GLY A 416 -8.20 -13.74 -15.49
CA GLY A 416 -8.20 -13.44 -16.95
C GLY A 416 -7.37 -12.25 -17.44
N PHE A 417 -6.41 -11.78 -16.64
CA PHE A 417 -5.44 -10.75 -17.03
C PHE A 417 -3.99 -11.17 -16.77
N VAL A 418 -3.06 -10.39 -17.33
CA VAL A 418 -1.63 -10.49 -17.04
C VAL A 418 -1.08 -9.16 -16.55
N THR A 419 -0.08 -9.20 -15.66
CA THR A 419 0.68 -8.01 -15.23
C THR A 419 2.17 -8.16 -15.46
N PHE A 420 2.87 -7.03 -15.52
CA PHE A 420 4.32 -6.95 -15.73
C PHE A 420 4.99 -6.19 -14.57
N GLY A 421 6.28 -6.48 -14.33
CA GLY A 421 7.04 -5.93 -13.22
C GLY A 421 6.68 -6.55 -11.86
N ALA A 422 5.39 -6.50 -11.50
CA ALA A 422 4.84 -7.03 -10.25
C ALA A 422 3.52 -7.79 -10.47
N PRO A 423 3.13 -8.71 -9.56
CA PRO A 423 1.80 -9.29 -9.54
C PRO A 423 0.75 -8.30 -9.00
N SER A 424 -0.51 -8.44 -9.41
CA SER A 424 -1.63 -7.82 -8.70
C SER A 424 -1.86 -8.58 -7.40
N THR A 425 -1.91 -7.87 -6.27
CA THR A 425 -2.22 -8.43 -4.95
C THR A 425 -3.40 -7.69 -4.33
N GLY A 426 -4.12 -8.33 -3.40
CA GLY A 426 -5.38 -7.80 -2.87
C GLY A 426 -6.57 -8.09 -3.80
N VAL A 427 -7.53 -7.17 -3.88
CA VAL A 427 -8.79 -7.37 -4.63
C VAL A 427 -8.53 -7.41 -6.13
N ASN A 428 -8.63 -8.59 -6.73
CA ASN A 428 -8.47 -8.83 -8.16
C ASN A 428 -9.64 -9.59 -8.81
N TRP A 429 -10.67 -9.97 -8.05
CA TRP A 429 -11.95 -10.54 -8.54
C TRP A 429 -13.02 -9.48 -8.87
N ILE A 430 -12.70 -8.19 -8.76
CA ILE A 430 -13.58 -7.08 -9.18
C ILE A 430 -12.82 -6.23 -10.17
N GLU A 431 -13.38 -6.06 -11.36
CA GLU A 431 -12.84 -5.23 -12.41
C GLU A 431 -12.97 -3.75 -12.06
N ASN A 432 -11.86 -3.01 -12.13
CA ASN A 432 -11.83 -1.63 -11.67
C ASN A 432 -10.91 -0.79 -12.56
N SER A 433 -11.47 0.20 -13.26
CA SER A 433 -10.70 1.04 -14.18
C SER A 433 -9.68 1.95 -13.49
N SER A 434 -9.94 2.39 -12.26
CA SER A 434 -8.95 3.17 -11.49
C SER A 434 -7.72 2.31 -11.18
N ILE A 435 -7.92 1.07 -10.74
CA ILE A 435 -6.83 0.10 -10.52
C ILE A 435 -6.18 -0.30 -11.86
N PHE A 436 -6.97 -0.48 -12.94
CA PHE A 436 -6.45 -0.80 -14.27
C PHE A 436 -5.44 0.25 -14.78
N LEU A 437 -5.70 1.53 -14.48
CA LEU A 437 -4.84 2.64 -14.89
C LEU A 437 -3.69 2.87 -13.91
N SER A 438 -3.95 2.91 -12.60
CA SER A 438 -2.99 3.31 -11.57
C SER A 438 -2.07 2.19 -11.06
N ALA A 439 -2.42 0.91 -11.23
CA ALA A 439 -1.54 -0.19 -10.84
C ALA A 439 -0.37 -0.38 -11.83
N GLN A 440 0.42 -1.43 -11.67
CA GLN A 440 1.48 -1.81 -12.61
C GLN A 440 0.92 -2.20 -14.02
N PRO A 441 1.75 -2.21 -15.08
CA PRO A 441 1.30 -2.44 -16.45
C PRO A 441 0.53 -3.75 -16.60
N ARG A 442 -0.59 -3.70 -17.32
CA ARG A 442 -1.60 -4.77 -17.37
C ARG A 442 -2.15 -4.96 -18.78
N ILE A 443 -2.37 -6.22 -19.15
CA ILE A 443 -3.21 -6.58 -20.30
C ILE A 443 -4.35 -7.44 -19.77
N ALA A 444 -5.58 -6.97 -19.91
CA ALA A 444 -6.78 -7.73 -19.57
C ALA A 444 -7.34 -8.36 -20.84
N MET A 445 -7.40 -9.70 -20.86
CA MET A 445 -8.08 -10.44 -21.94
C MET A 445 -9.55 -10.63 -21.60
N LEU A 446 -9.86 -10.92 -20.34
CA LEU A 446 -11.17 -10.73 -19.71
C LEU A 446 -10.91 -10.60 -18.21
N TRP A 447 -10.76 -9.37 -17.69
CA TRP A 447 -10.69 -9.19 -16.25
C TRP A 447 -12.09 -9.25 -15.66
N ASP A 448 -12.34 -10.37 -14.97
CA ASP A 448 -13.59 -10.78 -14.32
C ASP A 448 -13.22 -11.83 -13.24
N ASP A 449 -14.16 -12.24 -12.39
CA ASP A 449 -14.02 -13.27 -11.34
C ASP A 449 -13.99 -14.69 -11.98
N LEU A 450 -12.81 -15.15 -12.43
CA LEU A 450 -12.64 -16.35 -13.28
C LEU A 450 -11.90 -17.50 -12.59
N SER A 451 -12.56 -18.65 -12.54
CA SER A 451 -12.18 -19.78 -11.68
C SER A 451 -11.87 -21.06 -12.49
N PRO A 452 -10.60 -21.37 -12.81
CA PRO A 452 -10.24 -22.65 -13.39
C PRO A 452 -10.38 -23.84 -12.42
N PHE A 453 -10.49 -23.60 -11.10
CA PHE A 453 -10.56 -24.64 -10.06
C PHE A 453 -11.67 -24.41 -9.03
N ASN A 454 -12.51 -25.41 -8.82
CA ASN A 454 -13.61 -25.32 -7.86
C ASN A 454 -13.13 -25.32 -6.39
N LEU A 455 -13.09 -24.17 -5.71
CA LEU A 455 -12.67 -24.06 -4.30
C LEU A 455 -13.30 -25.12 -3.36
N PHE A 456 -14.59 -25.42 -3.54
CA PHE A 456 -15.32 -26.34 -2.67
C PHE A 456 -14.98 -27.83 -2.86
N THR A 457 -14.29 -28.19 -3.95
CA THR A 457 -14.03 -29.61 -4.30
C THR A 457 -12.62 -29.90 -4.82
N GLY A 458 -11.80 -28.87 -5.09
CA GLY A 458 -10.49 -29.01 -5.76
C GLY A 458 -10.58 -29.53 -7.20
N ALA A 459 -11.78 -29.57 -7.78
CA ALA A 459 -11.97 -30.09 -9.13
C ALA A 459 -11.67 -29.01 -10.17
N GLN A 460 -10.74 -29.32 -11.09
CA GLN A 460 -10.51 -28.50 -12.28
C GLN A 460 -11.80 -28.40 -13.12
N GLN A 461 -12.09 -27.19 -13.60
CA GLN A 461 -13.30 -26.86 -14.37
C GLN A 461 -12.99 -26.16 -15.70
N GLY A 462 -11.98 -25.28 -15.72
CA GLY A 462 -11.36 -24.75 -16.93
C GLY A 462 -9.88 -25.12 -17.03
N LEU A 463 -9.17 -24.57 -18.01
CA LEU A 463 -7.74 -24.78 -18.19
C LEU A 463 -7.02 -23.47 -18.54
N VAL A 464 -6.02 -23.10 -17.75
CA VAL A 464 -5.08 -22.03 -18.07
C VAL A 464 -3.72 -22.66 -18.41
N THR A 465 -3.16 -22.33 -19.58
CA THR A 465 -1.85 -22.82 -20.05
C THR A 465 -1.07 -21.69 -20.72
N TYR A 466 0.19 -21.96 -21.06
CA TYR A 466 1.00 -21.08 -21.90
C TYR A 466 1.71 -21.83 -23.01
N ALA A 467 2.05 -21.13 -24.09
CA ALA A 467 2.84 -21.65 -25.21
C ALA A 467 3.91 -20.63 -25.61
N GLN A 468 5.10 -21.08 -26.04
CA GLN A 468 6.19 -20.17 -26.36
C GLN A 468 7.04 -20.55 -27.58
N SER A 469 7.65 -19.51 -28.16
CA SER A 469 8.44 -19.47 -29.39
C SER A 469 9.57 -18.45 -29.21
N LYS A 470 10.61 -18.47 -30.06
CA LYS A 470 11.69 -17.47 -30.03
C LYS A 470 11.24 -16.06 -30.48
N ASN A 471 10.00 -15.94 -30.98
CA ASN A 471 9.39 -14.69 -31.46
C ASN A 471 8.02 -14.39 -30.82
N ASP A 472 7.37 -15.36 -30.19
CA ASP A 472 5.98 -15.27 -29.75
C ASP A 472 5.84 -15.95 -28.37
N PHE A 473 5.02 -15.37 -27.47
CA PHE A 473 4.63 -15.98 -26.20
C PHE A 473 3.12 -15.83 -26.04
N SER A 474 2.43 -16.90 -25.67
CA SER A 474 0.96 -16.93 -25.60
C SER A 474 0.48 -17.46 -24.25
N VAL A 475 -0.58 -16.86 -23.72
CA VAL A 475 -1.32 -17.34 -22.54
C VAL A 475 -2.73 -17.70 -22.99
N ILE A 476 -3.19 -18.89 -22.63
CA ILE A 476 -4.36 -19.54 -23.21
C ILE A 476 -5.31 -19.93 -22.07
N PHE A 477 -6.54 -19.43 -22.14
CA PHE A 477 -7.65 -19.81 -21.27
C PHE A 477 -8.63 -20.64 -22.13
N GLU A 478 -8.91 -21.87 -21.72
CA GLU A 478 -9.86 -22.78 -22.37
C GLU A 478 -10.98 -23.17 -21.39
N ASP A 479 -12.24 -22.92 -21.78
CA ASP A 479 -13.46 -23.23 -21.04
C ASP A 479 -13.46 -22.77 -19.55
N VAL A 480 -12.85 -21.62 -19.23
CA VAL A 480 -12.74 -21.12 -17.83
C VAL A 480 -14.04 -20.42 -17.40
N PRO A 481 -14.77 -20.94 -16.41
CA PRO A 481 -16.04 -20.34 -15.95
C PRO A 481 -15.81 -19.12 -15.05
N GLU A 482 -16.86 -18.32 -14.91
CA GLU A 482 -17.00 -17.35 -13.82
C GLU A 482 -17.16 -18.10 -12.48
N PHE A 483 -16.57 -17.53 -11.41
CA PHE A 483 -16.59 -18.10 -10.05
C PHE A 483 -18.02 -18.30 -9.52
N GLY A 484 -18.17 -19.27 -8.62
CA GLY A 484 -19.38 -19.36 -7.81
C GLY A 484 -19.72 -20.74 -7.26
N PHE A 485 -20.73 -20.77 -6.40
CA PHE A 485 -21.27 -21.98 -5.77
C PHE A 485 -21.78 -23.02 -6.78
N PHE A 486 -22.18 -22.55 -7.95
CA PHE A 486 -22.29 -23.33 -9.18
C PHE A 486 -21.59 -22.48 -10.25
N PRO A 487 -20.49 -22.96 -10.87
CA PRO A 487 -19.75 -22.19 -11.86
C PRO A 487 -20.67 -21.76 -13.01
N VAL A 488 -20.52 -20.51 -13.44
CA VAL A 488 -21.33 -19.94 -14.51
C VAL A 488 -20.49 -19.87 -15.78
N GLY A 489 -21.09 -20.26 -16.89
CA GLY A 489 -20.46 -20.07 -18.19
C GLY A 489 -19.27 -20.99 -18.51
N ALA A 490 -18.47 -20.53 -19.46
CA ALA A 490 -17.19 -21.06 -19.93
C ALA A 490 -16.60 -20.03 -20.92
N ASN A 491 -15.51 -19.37 -20.56
CA ASN A 491 -14.85 -18.33 -21.33
C ASN A 491 -13.53 -18.84 -21.91
N SER A 492 -13.29 -18.62 -23.21
CA SER A 492 -12.07 -19.06 -23.91
C SER A 492 -11.42 -17.91 -24.67
N PHE A 493 -10.16 -17.61 -24.38
CA PHE A 493 -9.41 -16.52 -25.03
C PHE A 493 -7.90 -16.79 -25.01
N THR A 494 -7.17 -16.13 -25.91
CA THR A 494 -5.71 -16.27 -26.02
C THR A 494 -5.03 -14.93 -26.20
N LEU A 495 -4.16 -14.58 -25.24
CA LEU A 495 -3.16 -13.53 -25.41
C LEU A 495 -2.00 -14.06 -26.26
N THR A 496 -1.46 -13.25 -27.17
CA THR A 496 -0.16 -13.49 -27.80
C THR A 496 0.67 -12.22 -27.87
N LEU A 497 1.81 -12.22 -27.19
CA LEU A 497 2.85 -11.20 -27.23
C LEU A 497 3.87 -11.53 -28.34
N LYS A 498 4.23 -10.55 -29.16
CA LYS A 498 5.09 -10.77 -30.34
C LYS A 498 6.33 -9.87 -30.30
N ARG A 499 7.49 -10.52 -30.25
CA ARG A 499 8.84 -9.91 -30.22
C ARG A 499 9.10 -8.92 -31.36
N SER A 500 8.50 -9.13 -32.53
CA SER A 500 8.59 -8.18 -33.62
C SER A 500 7.61 -7.03 -33.40
N SER A 501 8.13 -5.87 -33.01
CA SER A 501 7.37 -4.62 -32.82
C SER A 501 6.41 -4.61 -31.63
N ASN A 502 6.68 -5.43 -30.59
CA ASN A 502 5.96 -5.46 -29.31
C ASN A 502 4.43 -5.54 -29.48
N HIS A 503 3.98 -6.30 -30.49
CA HIS A 503 2.56 -6.43 -30.80
C HIS A 503 1.85 -7.30 -29.75
N ILE A 504 0.66 -6.84 -29.35
CA ILE A 504 -0.27 -7.56 -28.49
C ILE A 504 -1.46 -7.97 -29.38
N ASP A 505 -1.77 -9.25 -29.39
CA ASP A 505 -2.92 -9.83 -30.10
C ASP A 505 -3.74 -10.60 -29.06
N ILE A 506 -5.06 -10.36 -28.99
CA ILE A 506 -6.01 -11.07 -28.12
C ILE A 506 -7.09 -11.67 -29.01
N ASP A 507 -7.09 -13.00 -29.12
CA ASP A 507 -8.05 -13.76 -29.91
C ASP A 507 -9.11 -14.38 -28.98
N TYR A 508 -10.39 -14.10 -29.23
CA TYR A 508 -11.51 -14.57 -28.40
C TYR A 508 -12.21 -15.77 -29.06
N GLY A 509 -12.49 -16.79 -28.26
CA GLY A 509 -13.21 -18.00 -28.66
C GLY A 509 -14.70 -17.90 -28.37
N ASP A 510 -15.27 -19.01 -27.91
CA ASP A 510 -16.59 -19.00 -27.28
C ASP A 510 -16.49 -18.37 -25.88
N MET A 511 -17.43 -17.46 -25.59
CA MET A 511 -17.49 -16.63 -24.38
C MET A 511 -18.91 -16.70 -23.80
N THR A 512 -19.02 -16.50 -22.49
CA THR A 512 -20.29 -16.49 -21.75
C THR A 512 -20.45 -15.29 -20.83
N ALA A 513 -19.35 -14.69 -20.39
CA ALA A 513 -19.36 -13.51 -19.53
C ALA A 513 -20.20 -12.40 -20.15
N SER A 514 -21.02 -11.76 -19.32
CA SER A 514 -21.84 -10.62 -19.72
C SER A 514 -21.25 -9.28 -19.31
N ASP A 515 -20.15 -9.30 -18.57
CA ASP A 515 -19.55 -8.20 -17.83
C ASP A 515 -18.01 -8.32 -17.92
N GLY A 516 -17.27 -7.37 -17.35
CA GLY A 516 -15.81 -7.42 -17.24
C GLY A 516 -15.04 -6.31 -17.98
N LEU A 517 -13.73 -6.25 -17.75
CA LEU A 517 -12.82 -5.24 -18.32
C LEU A 517 -11.81 -5.88 -19.28
N VAL A 518 -11.66 -5.30 -20.47
CA VAL A 518 -10.77 -5.79 -21.54
C VAL A 518 -9.89 -4.67 -22.09
N GLY A 519 -8.60 -4.92 -22.35
CA GLY A 519 -7.72 -3.91 -22.92
C GLY A 519 -6.25 -3.96 -22.48
N VAL A 520 -5.54 -2.84 -22.68
CA VAL A 520 -4.13 -2.65 -22.30
C VAL A 520 -3.96 -1.36 -21.53
N SER A 521 -3.10 -1.39 -20.49
CA SER A 521 -2.65 -0.24 -19.70
C SER A 521 -1.13 -0.27 -19.48
N CYS A 522 -0.49 0.88 -19.63
CA CYS A 522 0.92 1.13 -19.30
C CYS A 522 1.21 1.22 -17.79
N GLY A 523 0.18 1.18 -16.94
CA GLY A 523 0.29 1.36 -15.50
C GLY A 523 0.52 2.81 -15.05
N GLY A 524 0.43 3.04 -13.73
CA GLY A 524 0.33 4.37 -13.12
C GLY A 524 1.56 5.26 -13.26
N ALA A 525 2.72 4.71 -13.62
CA ALA A 525 3.90 5.48 -13.98
C ALA A 525 3.73 6.26 -15.31
N VAL A 526 2.74 5.88 -16.15
CA VAL A 526 2.59 6.34 -17.55
C VAL A 526 1.15 6.73 -17.91
N THR A 527 0.14 6.17 -17.23
CA THR A 527 -1.26 6.65 -17.32
C THR A 527 -1.46 7.95 -16.51
N SER A 528 -2.63 8.58 -16.66
CA SER A 528 -3.07 9.68 -15.79
C SER A 528 -4.07 9.24 -14.72
N GLY A 529 -4.62 8.02 -14.82
CA GLY A 529 -5.84 7.63 -14.09
C GLY A 529 -7.12 8.25 -14.66
N LEU A 530 -7.02 9.09 -15.70
CA LEU A 530 -8.12 9.86 -16.31
C LEU A 530 -8.47 9.38 -17.73
N GLU A 531 -7.77 8.37 -18.24
CA GLU A 531 -8.04 7.70 -19.51
C GLU A 531 -9.46 7.10 -19.49
N THR A 532 -10.28 7.42 -20.50
CA THR A 532 -11.67 6.96 -20.57
C THR A 532 -11.84 5.69 -21.41
N ALA A 533 -12.79 4.84 -21.01
CA ALA A 533 -13.14 3.61 -21.71
C ALA A 533 -13.73 3.85 -23.11
N SER A 534 -13.53 2.89 -24.02
CA SER A 534 -14.03 2.96 -25.40
C SER A 534 -14.38 1.57 -25.93
N ASP A 535 -15.57 1.44 -26.56
CA ASP A 535 -16.03 0.27 -27.31
C ASP A 535 -14.93 -0.25 -28.26
N LEU A 536 -14.31 -1.38 -27.91
CA LEU A 536 -13.24 -2.01 -28.68
C LEU A 536 -13.82 -2.84 -29.83
N SER A 537 -15.03 -3.38 -29.69
CA SER A 537 -15.76 -4.11 -30.73
C SER A 537 -15.97 -3.27 -32.00
N ALA A 538 -16.15 -1.96 -31.83
CA ALA A 538 -16.30 -1.00 -32.92
C ALA A 538 -14.99 -0.70 -33.66
N ILE A 539 -13.83 -0.99 -33.07
CA ILE A 539 -12.51 -0.61 -33.61
C ILE A 539 -12.03 -1.61 -34.65
N ARG A 540 -11.92 -1.14 -35.91
CA ARG A 540 -11.52 -1.99 -37.03
C ARG A 540 -10.03 -1.93 -37.31
N GLY A 541 -9.31 -2.96 -36.87
CA GLY A 541 -7.91 -3.18 -37.20
C GLY A 541 -7.05 -3.31 -35.95
N ARG A 542 -5.92 -2.61 -35.92
CA ARG A 542 -5.00 -2.62 -34.78
C ARG A 542 -5.05 -1.25 -34.09
N ILE A 543 -5.43 -1.26 -32.81
CA ILE A 543 -5.44 -0.13 -31.87
C ILE A 543 -4.02 0.43 -31.71
N ASN A 544 -3.87 1.73 -31.46
CA ASN A 544 -2.60 2.44 -31.59
C ASN A 544 -2.08 3.00 -30.25
N LEU A 545 -1.40 2.15 -29.46
CA LEU A 545 -0.87 2.53 -28.14
C LEU A 545 0.25 3.59 -28.20
N HIS A 546 0.77 3.93 -29.38
CA HIS A 546 1.86 4.91 -29.57
C HIS A 546 1.63 6.29 -28.91
N ASN A 547 0.38 6.71 -28.66
CA ASN A 547 0.05 7.93 -27.91
C ASN A 547 -1.20 7.69 -27.02
N GLN A 548 -1.44 6.46 -26.58
CA GLN A 548 -2.61 6.07 -25.79
C GLN A 548 -2.14 5.11 -24.68
N PRO A 549 -1.85 5.61 -23.47
CA PRO A 549 -1.23 4.82 -22.40
C PRO A 549 -2.20 3.81 -21.78
N ALA A 550 -3.50 3.96 -22.02
CA ALA A 550 -4.44 2.86 -21.92
C ALA A 550 -5.46 2.91 -23.06
N GLN A 551 -5.91 1.74 -23.50
CA GLN A 551 -7.08 1.54 -24.35
C GLN A 551 -7.82 0.31 -23.85
N TYR A 552 -9.01 0.53 -23.32
CA TYR A 552 -9.79 -0.49 -22.63
C TYR A 552 -11.29 -0.24 -22.78
N GLU A 553 -12.06 -1.29 -22.56
CA GLU A 553 -13.51 -1.30 -22.44
C GLU A 553 -13.90 -1.93 -21.11
N LEU A 554 -14.95 -1.40 -20.50
CA LEU A 554 -15.65 -1.97 -19.37
C LEU A 554 -17.08 -2.20 -19.85
N PHE A 555 -17.45 -3.46 -20.10
CA PHE A 555 -18.79 -3.81 -20.54
C PHE A 555 -19.59 -4.44 -19.39
N THR A 556 -20.92 -4.44 -19.54
CA THR A 556 -21.84 -4.96 -18.54
C THR A 556 -23.04 -5.61 -19.21
N SER A 557 -23.71 -6.49 -18.47
CA SER A 557 -24.89 -7.25 -18.89
C SER A 557 -26.07 -6.38 -19.37
N PHE A 558 -26.06 -5.08 -19.07
CA PHE A 558 -27.04 -4.09 -19.52
C PHE A 558 -26.61 -3.30 -20.77
N ALA A 559 -25.32 -3.27 -21.10
CA ALA A 559 -24.75 -2.55 -22.24
C ALA A 559 -24.64 -3.47 -23.48
N ASN A 560 -23.69 -4.41 -23.45
CA ASN A 560 -23.42 -5.40 -24.50
C ASN A 560 -23.06 -6.75 -23.83
N PRO A 561 -24.02 -7.67 -23.62
CA PRO A 561 -23.70 -9.01 -23.15
C PRO A 561 -23.06 -9.85 -24.27
N LEU A 562 -22.04 -10.64 -23.92
CA LEU A 562 -21.22 -11.45 -24.84
C LEU A 562 -20.39 -10.61 -25.84
N ASP A 563 -19.82 -9.48 -25.40
CA ASP A 563 -18.96 -8.68 -26.27
C ASP A 563 -17.65 -9.43 -26.64
N LEU A 564 -17.04 -9.03 -27.75
CA LEU A 564 -15.83 -9.59 -28.37
C LEU A 564 -15.83 -11.11 -28.71
N GLY A 565 -16.84 -11.89 -28.31
CA GLY A 565 -16.91 -13.33 -28.54
C GLY A 565 -16.79 -13.71 -30.03
N ASN A 566 -15.84 -14.61 -30.34
CA ASN A 566 -15.42 -15.00 -31.69
C ASN A 566 -14.80 -13.86 -32.56
N ASP A 567 -14.25 -12.79 -31.97
CA ASP A 567 -13.48 -11.72 -32.67
C ASP A 567 -12.01 -11.61 -32.15
N SER A 568 -11.23 -10.65 -32.68
CA SER A 568 -9.79 -10.50 -32.39
C SER A 568 -9.39 -9.04 -32.12
N VAL A 569 -9.11 -8.67 -30.86
CA VAL A 569 -8.61 -7.33 -30.50
C VAL A 569 -7.08 -7.29 -30.65
N ASN A 570 -6.56 -6.23 -31.25
CA ASN A 570 -5.15 -6.14 -31.68
C ASN A 570 -4.59 -4.76 -31.31
N PHE A 571 -3.38 -4.69 -30.73
CA PHE A 571 -2.71 -3.42 -30.38
C PHE A 571 -1.32 -3.31 -31.02
N THR A 572 -0.92 -2.13 -31.49
CA THR A 572 0.49 -1.88 -31.86
C THR A 572 1.36 -1.93 -30.62
N GLY A 573 2.65 -2.17 -30.81
CA GLY A 573 3.63 -1.79 -29.79
C GLY A 573 3.61 -0.29 -29.53
N THR A 574 4.30 0.11 -28.48
CA THR A 574 4.39 1.49 -28.01
C THR A 574 5.46 2.31 -28.73
N THR A 575 5.50 3.60 -28.44
CA THR A 575 6.62 4.51 -28.78
C THR A 575 7.08 5.19 -27.52
N ASN A 576 8.19 5.91 -27.64
CA ASN A 576 8.78 6.69 -26.59
C ASN A 576 7.77 7.51 -25.78
N PHE A 577 7.75 7.27 -24.48
CA PHE A 577 7.18 8.15 -23.48
C PHE A 577 8.34 9.03 -23.02
N GLU A 578 8.33 10.24 -23.56
CA GLU A 578 9.29 11.31 -23.31
C GLU A 578 8.46 12.56 -23.09
N ASP A 579 9.00 13.56 -22.38
CA ASP A 579 8.53 14.94 -22.42
C ASP A 579 8.73 15.59 -23.82
N ASN A 580 7.91 15.10 -24.74
CA ASN A 580 7.76 15.53 -26.11
C ASN A 580 6.64 16.58 -26.22
N TRP A 581 6.00 16.94 -25.10
CA TRP A 581 5.07 18.05 -24.99
C TRP A 581 5.76 19.31 -24.52
N ALA A 582 6.20 19.37 -23.27
CA ALA A 582 6.76 20.55 -22.62
C ALA A 582 8.08 20.92 -23.31
N GLY A 583 8.96 19.93 -23.48
CA GLY A 583 9.87 19.73 -24.59
C GLY A 583 11.34 19.69 -24.19
N LYS A 584 11.78 20.68 -23.41
CA LYS A 584 13.12 20.88 -22.80
C LYS A 584 13.03 22.12 -21.90
N ASN A 585 12.26 22.04 -20.82
CA ASN A 585 12.03 23.14 -19.89
C ASN A 585 12.81 22.99 -18.58
N ASP A 586 13.84 22.14 -18.59
CA ASP A 586 14.92 21.91 -17.62
C ASP A 586 15.69 23.14 -17.10
N THR A 587 15.23 24.38 -17.39
CA THR A 587 15.57 25.60 -16.65
C THR A 587 14.43 26.63 -16.73
N GLN A 588 14.27 27.47 -15.70
CA GLN A 588 13.35 28.64 -15.68
C GLN A 588 13.47 29.55 -16.93
N ARG A 589 14.66 29.66 -17.53
CA ARG A 589 14.89 30.42 -18.78
C ARG A 589 14.16 29.85 -19.99
N LYS A 590 13.96 28.53 -20.03
CA LYS A 590 13.28 27.80 -21.11
C LYS A 590 11.79 27.59 -20.83
N ALA A 591 11.30 27.99 -19.65
CA ALA A 591 9.96 27.69 -19.14
C ALA A 591 8.86 27.78 -20.21
N ARG A 592 7.99 26.78 -20.26
CA ARG A 592 6.86 26.74 -21.19
C ARG A 592 5.80 27.77 -20.81
N SER A 593 5.22 28.47 -21.79
CA SER A 593 4.07 29.35 -21.52
C SER A 593 2.78 28.55 -21.50
N LEU A 594 1.99 28.75 -20.44
CA LEU A 594 0.62 28.29 -20.29
C LEU A 594 -0.33 29.50 -20.30
N ASN A 595 -1.63 29.27 -20.48
CA ASN A 595 -2.70 30.23 -20.18
C ASN A 595 -3.59 29.59 -19.13
N LEU A 596 -4.14 30.35 -18.18
CA LEU A 596 -5.02 29.82 -17.14
C LEU A 596 -6.51 29.93 -17.53
N PRO A 597 -7.40 29.04 -17.05
CA PRO A 597 -7.09 27.81 -16.30
C PRO A 597 -6.37 26.77 -17.18
N PHE A 598 -5.61 25.86 -16.57
CA PHE A 598 -4.81 24.88 -17.30
C PHE A 598 -4.77 23.48 -16.65
N SER A 599 -5.17 22.47 -17.42
CA SER A 599 -4.99 21.04 -17.12
C SER A 599 -3.91 20.41 -18.01
N SER A 600 -3.09 19.51 -17.46
CA SER A 600 -2.28 18.57 -18.26
C SER A 600 -2.93 17.19 -18.47
N ALA A 601 -4.21 17.01 -18.14
CA ALA A 601 -5.01 15.88 -18.65
C ALA A 601 -5.36 16.10 -20.14
N ASP A 602 -5.66 17.34 -20.51
CA ASP A 602 -6.07 17.76 -21.87
C ASP A 602 -4.95 17.72 -22.93
N VAL A 603 -3.69 17.51 -22.53
CA VAL A 603 -2.56 17.58 -23.46
C VAL A 603 -2.36 16.25 -24.20
N GLY A 604 -2.52 16.28 -25.53
CA GLY A 604 -2.34 15.11 -26.41
C GLY A 604 -0.90 14.57 -26.54
N ARG A 605 -0.03 14.88 -25.57
CA ARG A 605 1.32 14.40 -25.28
C ARG A 605 1.58 14.72 -23.80
N PHE A 606 2.24 13.82 -23.07
CA PHE A 606 2.27 13.77 -21.61
C PHE A 606 3.16 14.84 -20.94
N THR A 607 3.00 14.99 -19.62
CA THR A 607 3.86 15.76 -18.69
C THR A 607 4.52 14.79 -17.72
N GLU A 608 5.85 14.86 -17.58
CA GLU A 608 6.67 13.73 -17.11
C GLU A 608 8.00 14.23 -16.54
N ILE A 609 8.54 13.56 -15.52
CA ILE A 609 9.88 13.81 -14.96
C ILE A 609 10.71 12.55 -15.18
N GLU A 610 11.56 12.49 -16.21
CA GLU A 610 12.33 11.28 -16.52
C GLU A 610 13.76 11.55 -17.07
N PRO A 611 14.76 10.75 -16.66
CA PRO A 611 14.71 9.74 -15.60
C PRO A 611 14.68 10.35 -14.20
N ALA A 612 14.17 9.58 -13.24
CA ALA A 612 14.35 9.85 -11.81
C ALA A 612 15.81 10.29 -11.50
N GLY A 613 15.96 11.50 -10.96
CA GLY A 613 17.26 12.09 -10.65
C GLY A 613 18.02 12.73 -11.83
N ALA A 614 17.34 13.18 -12.90
CA ALA A 614 17.96 14.05 -13.91
C ALA A 614 17.14 15.23 -14.45
N ASP A 615 15.86 15.40 -14.06
CA ASP A 615 14.91 16.28 -14.78
C ASP A 615 14.04 17.18 -13.89
N ILE A 616 13.59 18.33 -14.44
CA ILE A 616 12.84 19.38 -13.74
C ILE A 616 12.06 20.28 -14.71
N ASP A 617 10.75 20.26 -14.60
CA ASP A 617 9.85 20.82 -15.59
C ASP A 617 9.42 22.26 -15.24
N TRP A 618 9.91 23.26 -15.99
CA TRP A 618 9.55 24.67 -15.73
C TRP A 618 8.41 25.20 -16.63
N TYR A 619 7.46 25.88 -16.00
CA TYR A 619 6.34 26.57 -16.63
C TYR A 619 6.31 28.05 -16.26
N ARG A 620 5.55 28.84 -17.01
CA ARG A 620 5.18 30.21 -16.66
C ARG A 620 3.79 30.56 -17.18
N PHE A 621 3.11 31.42 -16.46
CA PHE A 621 1.78 31.92 -16.76
C PHE A 621 1.63 33.33 -16.16
N ASP A 622 0.73 34.13 -16.72
CA ASP A 622 0.41 35.45 -16.18
C ASP A 622 -0.85 35.33 -15.31
N VAL A 623 -0.82 35.94 -14.13
CA VAL A 623 -1.93 35.99 -13.16
C VAL A 623 -2.27 37.46 -12.89
N ASP A 624 -3.54 37.79 -12.63
CA ASP A 624 -3.95 39.15 -12.24
C ASP A 624 -3.73 39.39 -10.72
N ALA A 625 -4.05 40.59 -10.23
CA ALA A 625 -3.84 40.96 -8.83
C ALA A 625 -5.07 40.67 -7.95
N ALA A 626 -4.82 40.33 -6.69
CA ALA A 626 -5.84 40.04 -5.66
C ALA A 626 -6.73 38.82 -5.93
N GLN A 627 -6.26 37.89 -6.78
CA GLN A 627 -6.82 36.55 -6.95
C GLN A 627 -6.22 35.58 -5.93
N THR A 628 -6.72 34.35 -5.88
CA THR A 628 -6.01 33.20 -5.29
C THR A 628 -5.55 32.28 -6.42
N LEU A 629 -4.23 32.08 -6.55
CA LEU A 629 -3.65 31.10 -7.46
C LEU A 629 -3.56 29.74 -6.77
N ILE A 630 -4.00 28.69 -7.44
CA ILE A 630 -3.90 27.29 -7.03
C ILE A 630 -3.04 26.57 -8.06
N VAL A 631 -2.06 25.80 -7.60
CA VAL A 631 -1.26 24.88 -8.41
C VAL A 631 -1.27 23.53 -7.70
N GLU A 632 -1.68 22.47 -8.38
CA GLU A 632 -1.81 21.15 -7.79
C GLU A 632 -1.35 20.06 -8.75
N ILE A 633 -0.62 19.06 -8.23
CA ILE A 633 -0.40 17.80 -8.92
C ILE A 633 -1.55 16.87 -8.52
N VAL A 634 -2.46 16.58 -9.46
CA VAL A 634 -3.72 15.85 -9.17
C VAL A 634 -3.63 14.35 -9.44
N ALA A 635 -2.60 13.90 -10.17
CA ALA A 635 -2.31 12.48 -10.36
C ALA A 635 -0.84 12.24 -10.73
N GLY A 636 -0.32 11.07 -10.38
CA GLY A 636 1.03 10.59 -10.69
C GLY A 636 1.48 9.51 -9.71
N GLN A 637 2.47 8.68 -10.08
CA GLN A 637 3.11 7.72 -9.17
C GLN A 637 4.52 8.16 -8.78
N LEU A 638 4.61 9.39 -8.25
CA LEU A 638 5.85 10.02 -7.82
C LEU A 638 5.63 10.83 -6.55
N ASP A 639 6.70 10.94 -5.77
CA ASP A 639 6.85 11.81 -4.62
C ASP A 639 7.22 13.21 -5.14
N SER A 640 6.20 14.04 -5.39
CA SER A 640 6.34 15.26 -6.18
C SER A 640 6.81 16.44 -5.33
N LEU A 641 7.47 17.40 -5.97
CA LEU A 641 7.95 18.62 -5.31
C LEU A 641 7.80 19.80 -6.27
N ILE A 642 6.94 20.77 -5.90
CA ILE A 642 6.69 21.95 -6.75
C ILE A 642 7.20 23.25 -6.13
N LYS A 643 7.51 24.20 -7.00
CA LYS A 643 7.83 25.58 -6.61
C LYS A 643 7.16 26.61 -7.50
N VAL A 644 6.39 27.50 -6.88
CA VAL A 644 5.84 28.70 -7.52
C VAL A 644 6.70 29.92 -7.16
N VAL A 645 7.15 30.67 -8.17
CA VAL A 645 7.94 31.90 -8.02
C VAL A 645 7.13 33.09 -8.51
N ALA A 646 6.83 34.03 -7.61
CA ALA A 646 6.02 35.22 -7.86
C ALA A 646 6.79 36.33 -8.59
N PRO A 647 6.09 37.34 -9.17
CA PRO A 647 6.72 38.42 -9.94
C PRO A 647 7.75 39.30 -9.18
N ASP A 648 7.74 39.28 -7.84
CA ASP A 648 8.73 39.99 -7.01
C ASP A 648 9.92 39.13 -6.57
N GLY A 649 9.89 37.82 -6.84
CA GLY A 649 10.88 36.84 -6.43
C GLY A 649 10.54 36.07 -5.14
N THR A 650 9.34 36.20 -4.59
CA THR A 650 8.85 35.34 -3.51
C THR A 650 8.67 33.91 -4.02
N GLU A 651 9.23 32.93 -3.31
CA GLU A 651 9.10 31.50 -3.62
C GLU A 651 8.12 30.82 -2.64
N TYR A 652 7.24 29.98 -3.17
CA TYR A 652 6.34 29.09 -2.45
C TYR A 652 6.69 27.66 -2.87
N VAL A 653 6.89 26.77 -1.90
CA VAL A 653 7.40 25.41 -2.11
C VAL A 653 6.55 24.46 -1.28
N ASP A 654 6.23 23.31 -1.87
CA ASP A 654 5.40 22.27 -1.27
C ASP A 654 5.76 20.90 -1.88
N ASP A 655 5.73 19.86 -1.05
CA ASP A 655 5.95 18.45 -1.38
C ASP A 655 4.62 17.66 -1.21
N ASP A 656 4.09 17.57 0.01
CA ASP A 656 2.95 16.71 0.39
C ASP A 656 1.60 17.45 0.60
N GLY A 657 1.40 18.67 0.07
CA GLY A 657 0.22 19.50 0.36
C GLY A 657 -1.08 19.11 -0.34
N GLY A 658 -1.05 18.16 -1.27
CA GLY A 658 -2.17 17.67 -2.08
C GLY A 658 -2.58 16.23 -1.74
N ALA A 659 -2.83 15.41 -2.76
CA ALA A 659 -3.32 14.05 -2.58
C ALA A 659 -2.18 13.03 -2.39
N GLY A 660 -1.92 12.62 -1.15
CA GLY A 660 -0.89 11.63 -0.83
C GLY A 660 0.51 12.23 -0.79
N LEU A 661 1.38 11.87 -1.74
CA LEU A 661 2.72 12.43 -1.93
C LEU A 661 2.76 13.43 -3.12
N LEU A 662 1.63 14.08 -3.38
CA LEU A 662 1.44 15.02 -4.48
C LEU A 662 1.29 16.45 -3.95
N SER A 663 1.94 17.41 -4.59
CA SER A 663 2.07 18.77 -4.05
C SER A 663 0.94 19.71 -4.43
N LYS A 664 0.63 20.67 -3.54
CA LYS A 664 -0.39 21.72 -3.72
C LYS A 664 0.08 23.06 -3.17
N VAL A 665 0.32 24.03 -4.06
CA VAL A 665 0.66 25.41 -3.68
C VAL A 665 -0.53 26.34 -3.89
N ILE A 666 -0.98 26.96 -2.80
CA ILE A 666 -2.01 27.99 -2.80
C ILE A 666 -1.36 29.35 -2.50
N VAL A 667 -1.47 30.31 -3.43
CA VAL A 667 -0.96 31.68 -3.30
C VAL A 667 -2.13 32.67 -3.23
N PRO A 668 -2.61 33.03 -2.03
CA PRO A 668 -3.71 33.99 -1.87
C PRO A 668 -3.25 35.44 -2.06
N ASN A 669 -4.16 36.28 -2.56
CA ASN A 669 -3.92 37.71 -2.84
C ASN A 669 -2.68 37.92 -3.74
N THR A 670 -2.76 37.38 -4.95
CA THR A 670 -1.73 37.43 -6.00
C THR A 670 -1.32 38.85 -6.41
N MET A 671 -0.16 38.95 -7.07
CA MET A 671 0.32 40.20 -7.68
C MET A 671 0.28 40.07 -9.21
N ALA A 672 -0.33 41.04 -9.89
CA ALA A 672 -0.43 41.02 -11.35
C ALA A 672 0.94 40.91 -12.04
N GLY A 673 1.15 39.83 -12.79
CA GLY A 673 2.39 39.57 -13.54
C GLY A 673 2.66 38.09 -13.82
N THR A 674 3.84 37.82 -14.38
CA THR A 674 4.27 36.47 -14.76
C THR A 674 4.80 35.70 -13.54
N TYR A 675 4.11 34.64 -13.19
CA TYR A 675 4.57 33.61 -12.26
C TYR A 675 5.37 32.54 -13.02
N TYR A 676 6.26 31.84 -12.31
CA TYR A 676 6.93 30.63 -12.79
C TYR A 676 6.56 29.46 -11.88
N LEU A 677 6.41 28.28 -12.46
CA LEU A 677 6.29 27.01 -11.75
C LEU A 677 7.51 26.15 -12.11
N ALA A 678 8.02 25.40 -11.15
CA ALA A 678 8.89 24.25 -11.37
C ALA A 678 8.23 23.00 -10.78
N VAL A 679 8.24 21.90 -11.52
CA VAL A 679 7.82 20.56 -11.04
C VAL A 679 9.05 19.66 -11.07
N THR A 680 9.29 18.94 -9.98
CA THR A 680 10.32 17.90 -9.85
C THR A 680 9.86 16.89 -8.80
N THR A 681 10.76 16.09 -8.25
CA THR A 681 10.44 15.11 -7.19
C THR A 681 11.28 15.35 -5.94
N PHE A 682 10.73 14.99 -4.78
CA PHE A 682 11.49 15.03 -3.52
C PHE A 682 12.69 14.05 -3.62
N PRO A 683 13.86 14.34 -3.03
CA PRO A 683 14.20 15.49 -2.19
C PRO A 683 14.93 16.63 -2.94
N ASP A 684 14.56 16.98 -4.18
CA ASP A 684 15.21 18.07 -4.93
C ASP A 684 14.85 19.49 -4.45
N VAL A 685 15.00 19.74 -3.15
CA VAL A 685 14.87 21.07 -2.53
C VAL A 685 15.84 22.12 -3.10
N GLY A 686 16.79 21.69 -3.94
CA GLY A 686 17.66 22.55 -4.74
C GLY A 686 17.06 23.04 -6.06
N PHE A 687 16.00 22.40 -6.55
CA PHE A 687 15.40 22.60 -7.88
C PHE A 687 16.45 22.51 -9.00
N THR A 688 17.14 21.37 -9.01
CA THR A 688 18.26 21.01 -9.89
C THR A 688 18.00 19.80 -10.80
N GLY A 689 16.85 19.14 -10.65
CA GLY A 689 16.52 17.85 -11.28
C GLY A 689 17.14 16.65 -10.57
N ALA A 690 17.37 16.74 -9.25
CA ALA A 690 18.06 15.73 -8.45
C ALA A 690 17.12 14.91 -7.53
N GLY A 691 15.86 14.73 -7.96
CA GLY A 691 14.82 14.06 -7.17
C GLY A 691 14.95 12.53 -7.16
N GLY A 692 14.23 11.88 -6.25
CA GLY A 692 14.31 10.44 -5.98
C GLY A 692 13.34 9.57 -6.78
N SER A 693 12.31 10.16 -7.38
CA SER A 693 11.30 9.47 -8.20
C SER A 693 11.11 10.13 -9.58
N GLY A 694 10.27 9.55 -10.43
CA GLY A 694 10.04 10.00 -11.81
C GLY A 694 8.75 9.42 -12.39
N GLY A 695 8.52 9.64 -13.70
CA GLY A 695 7.33 9.22 -14.43
C GLY A 695 6.33 10.35 -14.69
N ARG A 696 5.13 9.98 -15.17
CA ARG A 696 4.08 10.92 -15.57
C ARG A 696 3.37 11.54 -14.38
N TYR A 697 3.07 12.84 -14.50
CA TYR A 697 2.20 13.57 -13.60
C TYR A 697 1.09 14.31 -14.37
N VAL A 698 0.00 14.65 -13.68
CA VAL A 698 -1.07 15.55 -14.14
C VAL A 698 -1.08 16.77 -13.22
N MET A 699 -1.06 17.97 -13.79
CA MET A 699 -1.15 19.22 -13.04
C MET A 699 -2.36 20.06 -13.44
N GLU A 700 -2.99 20.67 -12.44
CA GLU A 700 -4.03 21.70 -12.59
C GLU A 700 -3.51 23.05 -12.10
N ILE A 701 -3.87 24.12 -12.80
CA ILE A 701 -3.46 25.50 -12.48
C ILE A 701 -4.62 26.47 -12.69
N ASP A 702 -5.10 27.02 -11.58
CA ASP A 702 -6.26 27.91 -11.53
C ASP A 702 -5.95 29.26 -10.87
N ALA A 703 -6.63 30.31 -11.33
CA ALA A 703 -6.57 31.64 -10.74
C ALA A 703 -8.00 32.14 -10.50
N ILE A 704 -8.48 31.97 -9.28
CA ILE A 704 -9.85 32.26 -8.85
C ILE A 704 -9.94 33.63 -8.18
N ASP A 705 -11.07 34.32 -8.36
CA ASP A 705 -11.37 35.51 -7.57
C ASP A 705 -11.86 35.09 -6.17
N GLY A 706 -11.49 35.85 -5.13
CA GLY A 706 -11.82 35.54 -3.73
C GLY A 706 -10.75 34.75 -2.97
N ILE A 707 -11.18 34.16 -1.84
CA ILE A 707 -10.33 33.47 -0.86
C ILE A 707 -10.80 32.02 -0.74
N LEU A 708 -9.90 31.06 -0.93
CA LEU A 708 -10.17 29.65 -0.65
C LEU A 708 -10.29 29.43 0.87
N LEU A 709 -11.34 28.75 1.32
CA LEU A 709 -11.55 28.38 2.72
C LEU A 709 -10.96 26.99 3.00
N PRO A 710 -10.05 26.83 3.98
CA PRO A 710 -9.48 25.54 4.34
C PRO A 710 -10.47 24.75 5.21
N LEU A 711 -11.50 24.21 4.56
CA LEU A 711 -12.46 23.28 5.15
C LEU A 711 -12.01 21.84 4.89
N GLY A 712 -12.16 21.00 5.90
CA GLY A 712 -12.24 19.55 5.78
C GLY A 712 -13.55 19.02 6.38
N ASP A 713 -13.60 17.72 6.58
CA ASP A 713 -14.73 16.92 7.06
C ASP A 713 -15.28 17.42 8.40
N ASP A 714 -16.60 17.63 8.48
CA ASP A 714 -17.28 18.19 9.66
C ASP A 714 -16.63 19.45 10.24
N THR A 715 -16.07 20.33 9.40
CA THR A 715 -15.42 21.58 9.86
C THR A 715 -16.18 22.85 9.46
N PHE A 716 -15.81 23.96 10.06
CA PHE A 716 -16.33 25.29 9.73
C PHE A 716 -15.26 26.37 9.76
N VAL A 717 -15.48 27.45 8.99
CA VAL A 717 -14.66 28.67 9.00
C VAL A 717 -15.57 29.89 9.20
N GLU A 718 -15.24 30.73 10.19
CA GLU A 718 -15.91 32.03 10.37
C GLU A 718 -15.31 33.07 9.41
N VAL A 719 -16.13 33.64 8.53
CA VAL A 719 -15.74 34.68 7.56
C VAL A 719 -16.44 36.00 7.84
N ALA A 720 -15.74 37.11 7.66
CA ALA A 720 -16.28 38.46 7.84
C ALA A 720 -16.91 38.97 6.53
N LEU A 721 -18.20 39.32 6.58
CA LEU A 721 -19.01 39.74 5.42
C LEU A 721 -18.65 41.14 4.91
N GLY A 722 -18.04 41.98 5.74
CA GLY A 722 -17.73 43.38 5.42
C GLY A 722 -18.92 44.35 5.52
N PHE A 723 -20.13 43.85 5.77
CA PHE A 723 -21.35 44.61 6.01
C PHE A 723 -22.23 43.92 7.07
N ASP A 724 -23.18 44.64 7.65
CA ASP A 724 -24.18 44.07 8.56
C ASP A 724 -25.30 43.40 7.73
N PHE A 725 -25.34 42.06 7.67
CA PHE A 725 -26.40 41.29 7.02
C PHE A 725 -27.62 41.15 7.95
N PRO A 726 -28.81 41.65 7.58
CA PRO A 726 -30.02 41.48 8.38
C PRO A 726 -30.69 40.14 8.09
N PHE A 727 -30.75 39.25 9.11
CA PHE A 727 -31.37 37.92 8.98
C PHE A 727 -32.22 37.62 10.22
N ASN A 728 -33.47 37.18 9.99
CA ASN A 728 -34.44 36.77 11.02
C ASN A 728 -34.52 37.67 12.28
N GLY A 729 -34.41 38.99 12.09
CA GLY A 729 -34.53 40.01 13.14
C GLY A 729 -33.23 40.37 13.87
N ALA A 730 -32.12 39.72 13.54
CA ALA A 730 -30.77 40.07 13.99
C ALA A 730 -29.94 40.71 12.84
N PHE A 731 -28.74 41.17 13.18
CA PHE A 731 -27.74 41.67 12.23
C PHE A 731 -26.42 40.95 12.48
N TYR A 732 -25.80 40.45 11.41
CA TYR A 732 -24.57 39.66 11.47
C TYR A 732 -23.48 40.30 10.59
N SER A 733 -22.30 40.55 11.15
CA SER A 733 -21.13 41.03 10.40
C SER A 733 -20.26 39.90 9.85
N ASN A 734 -20.49 38.69 10.35
CA ASN A 734 -19.75 37.47 10.09
C ASN A 734 -20.75 36.34 9.81
N VAL A 735 -20.32 35.29 9.10
CA VAL A 735 -21.06 34.04 8.93
C VAL A 735 -20.11 32.86 9.12
N PHE A 736 -20.62 31.72 9.58
CA PHE A 736 -19.88 30.47 9.56
C PHE A 736 -20.20 29.72 8.26
N VAL A 737 -19.17 29.38 7.50
CA VAL A 737 -19.27 28.47 6.37
C VAL A 737 -18.91 27.09 6.89
N ASN A 738 -19.83 26.13 6.78
CA ASN A 738 -19.65 24.76 7.24
C ASN A 738 -19.37 23.86 6.02
N SER A 739 -18.49 22.86 6.14
CA SER A 739 -18.12 21.90 5.09
C SER A 739 -19.34 21.29 4.39
N ASN A 740 -20.34 20.99 5.22
CA ASN A 740 -21.59 20.29 4.91
C ASN A 740 -22.58 21.26 4.20
N GLY A 741 -22.09 22.00 3.20
CA GLY A 741 -22.79 22.84 2.23
C GLY A 741 -23.73 23.95 2.75
N ASN A 742 -23.58 24.36 4.01
CA ASN A 742 -24.51 25.29 4.66
C ASN A 742 -23.83 26.44 5.42
N LEU A 743 -24.58 27.53 5.61
CA LEU A 743 -24.16 28.72 6.35
C LEU A 743 -24.96 28.89 7.65
N THR A 744 -24.26 29.09 8.77
CA THR A 744 -24.89 29.32 10.08
C THR A 744 -24.51 30.66 10.72
N PHE A 745 -25.43 31.18 11.55
CA PHE A 745 -25.35 32.53 12.08
C PHE A 745 -25.27 32.58 13.62
N GLY A 746 -24.04 32.64 14.14
CA GLY A 746 -23.73 32.83 15.56
C GLY A 746 -22.81 31.74 16.16
N SER A 747 -22.82 30.56 15.55
CA SER A 747 -21.89 29.45 15.78
C SER A 747 -21.75 28.63 14.49
N GLY A 748 -20.58 28.03 14.29
CA GLY A 748 -20.35 27.05 13.23
C GLY A 748 -21.02 25.71 13.53
N ASP A 749 -20.99 24.84 12.55
CA ASP A 749 -21.68 23.54 12.54
C ASP A 749 -20.74 22.42 12.12
N THR A 750 -20.94 21.23 12.70
CA THR A 750 -20.10 20.03 12.49
C THR A 750 -20.99 18.78 12.43
N ASP A 751 -22.19 18.93 11.86
CA ASP A 751 -23.19 17.87 11.76
C ASP A 751 -23.44 17.56 10.28
N PHE A 752 -23.07 16.36 9.86
CA PHE A 752 -23.31 15.79 8.54
C PHE A 752 -24.72 15.25 8.38
N THR A 753 -25.40 14.88 9.49
CA THR A 753 -26.71 14.24 9.43
C THR A 753 -27.80 15.29 9.21
N GLU A 754 -28.30 15.40 7.99
CA GLU A 754 -29.33 16.37 7.67
C GLU A 754 -30.69 15.96 8.24
N SER A 755 -31.35 16.88 8.94
CA SER A 755 -32.68 16.60 9.47
C SER A 755 -33.50 17.85 9.67
N VAL A 756 -34.78 17.75 9.29
CA VAL A 756 -35.79 18.80 9.52
C VAL A 756 -35.95 19.13 11.02
N SER A 757 -35.58 18.22 11.93
CA SER A 757 -35.60 18.48 13.37
C SER A 757 -34.53 19.50 13.75
N GLU A 758 -33.25 19.21 13.49
CA GLU A 758 -32.11 20.09 13.76
C GLU A 758 -32.28 21.42 12.99
N PHE A 759 -32.65 21.36 11.71
CA PHE A 759 -32.90 22.54 10.85
C PHE A 759 -33.98 23.50 11.41
N LEU A 760 -34.91 23.02 12.24
CA LEU A 760 -35.90 23.88 12.92
C LEU A 760 -35.46 24.31 14.32
N ASN A 761 -34.64 23.53 15.02
CA ASN A 761 -34.36 23.73 16.45
C ASN A 761 -33.07 24.50 16.76
N ASP A 762 -32.05 24.41 15.90
CA ASP A 762 -30.69 24.85 16.23
C ASP A 762 -30.36 26.26 15.71
N GLN A 763 -29.11 26.52 15.31
CA GLN A 763 -28.67 27.82 14.81
C GLN A 763 -29.48 28.29 13.58
N PRO A 764 -29.76 29.61 13.43
CA PRO A 764 -30.32 30.14 12.20
C PRO A 764 -29.40 29.81 11.03
N ARG A 765 -29.95 29.22 9.96
CA ARG A 765 -29.18 28.59 8.87
C ARG A 765 -29.74 28.98 7.50
N ILE A 766 -28.84 29.14 6.55
CA ILE A 766 -29.10 29.24 5.11
C ILE A 766 -28.34 28.10 4.45
N ALA A 767 -29.05 27.11 3.93
CA ALA A 767 -28.48 25.91 3.33
C ALA A 767 -28.86 25.84 1.85
N PRO A 768 -27.96 26.15 0.90
CA PRO A 768 -28.17 25.76 -0.49
C PRO A 768 -28.20 24.23 -0.66
N LEU A 769 -27.33 23.50 0.05
CA LEU A 769 -27.35 22.03 0.13
C LEU A 769 -26.73 21.59 1.46
N TRP A 770 -27.53 21.33 2.50
CA TRP A 770 -27.03 20.66 3.70
C TRP A 770 -27.08 19.15 3.51
N ASP A 771 -25.91 18.54 3.43
CA ASP A 771 -25.66 17.11 3.22
C ASP A 771 -24.24 16.78 3.72
N ASP A 772 -23.86 15.50 3.72
CA ASP A 772 -22.54 14.96 4.14
C ASP A 772 -21.41 15.31 3.13
N LEU A 773 -21.16 16.61 2.91
CA LEU A 773 -20.19 17.12 1.93
C LEU A 773 -18.78 17.27 2.51
N SER A 774 -17.78 16.76 1.78
CA SER A 774 -16.39 16.63 2.25
C SER A 774 -15.37 17.34 1.33
N PRO A 775 -15.04 18.62 1.60
CA PRO A 775 -14.11 19.40 0.76
C PRO A 775 -12.66 18.88 0.71
N ASN A 776 -12.25 18.01 1.64
CA ASN A 776 -10.96 17.31 1.55
C ASN A 776 -10.99 16.11 0.58
N ASN A 777 -12.17 15.57 0.27
CA ASN A 777 -12.30 14.49 -0.72
C ASN A 777 -12.39 15.05 -2.16
N GLY A 778 -12.63 16.35 -2.33
CA GLY A 778 -12.56 17.03 -3.63
C GLY A 778 -13.21 18.41 -3.64
N GLY A 779 -13.03 19.13 -4.75
CA GLY A 779 -13.63 20.43 -4.99
C GLY A 779 -12.97 21.58 -4.23
N LEU A 780 -13.64 22.74 -4.21
CA LEU A 780 -13.18 23.98 -3.58
C LEU A 780 -14.34 24.69 -2.86
N VAL A 781 -14.05 25.37 -1.75
CA VAL A 781 -15.01 26.29 -1.10
C VAL A 781 -14.43 27.70 -1.09
N ILE A 782 -15.03 28.61 -1.84
CA ILE A 782 -14.49 29.93 -2.17
C ILE A 782 -15.37 31.02 -1.54
N PHE A 783 -14.74 32.01 -0.89
CA PHE A 783 -15.41 33.18 -0.32
C PHE A 783 -15.01 34.47 -1.04
N GLU A 784 -16.01 35.18 -1.56
CA GLU A 784 -15.91 36.50 -2.17
C GLU A 784 -16.66 37.55 -1.36
N SER A 785 -16.15 38.79 -1.29
CA SER A 785 -16.85 39.91 -0.64
C SER A 785 -16.60 41.25 -1.34
N ASP A 786 -17.66 42.01 -1.58
CA ASP A 786 -17.67 43.38 -2.11
C ASP A 786 -18.55 44.30 -1.23
N VAL A 787 -18.69 45.58 -1.60
CA VAL A 787 -19.38 46.62 -0.84
C VAL A 787 -20.90 46.38 -0.76
N GLY A 788 -21.29 45.52 0.18
CA GLY A 788 -22.68 45.20 0.50
C GLY A 788 -23.19 43.87 -0.06
N SER A 789 -22.29 43.00 -0.52
CA SER A 789 -22.63 41.61 -0.90
C SER A 789 -21.43 40.69 -0.71
N ALA A 790 -21.69 39.44 -0.34
CA ALA A 790 -20.67 38.39 -0.24
C ALA A 790 -21.22 37.09 -0.81
N THR A 791 -20.36 36.28 -1.45
CA THR A 791 -20.72 34.99 -2.04
C THR A 791 -19.88 33.90 -1.40
N VAL A 792 -20.50 32.77 -1.08
CA VAL A 792 -19.81 31.50 -0.82
C VAL A 792 -20.15 30.57 -1.98
N THR A 793 -19.13 30.02 -2.62
CA THR A 793 -19.25 29.06 -3.73
C THR A 793 -18.62 27.74 -3.30
N PHE A 794 -19.41 26.67 -3.30
CA PHE A 794 -18.92 25.30 -3.28
C PHE A 794 -18.82 24.89 -4.75
N ASP A 795 -17.64 24.50 -5.21
CA ASP A 795 -17.43 24.03 -6.58
C ASP A 795 -16.90 22.59 -6.58
N SER A 796 -17.68 21.70 -7.21
CA SER A 796 -17.34 20.30 -7.45
C SER A 796 -17.01 19.50 -6.18
N VAL A 797 -17.59 19.88 -5.04
CA VAL A 797 -17.38 19.25 -3.73
C VAL A 797 -18.18 17.94 -3.65
N PRO A 798 -17.56 16.77 -3.38
CA PRO A 798 -18.26 15.50 -3.27
C PRO A 798 -18.89 15.29 -1.89
N GLU A 799 -19.70 14.25 -1.77
CA GLU A 799 -20.12 13.70 -0.48
C GLU A 799 -18.99 12.84 0.13
N PHE A 800 -18.97 12.64 1.46
CA PHE A 800 -17.93 11.86 2.12
C PHE A 800 -17.84 10.42 1.61
N PHE A 801 -19.00 9.77 1.42
CA PHE A 801 -19.10 8.39 0.90
C PHE A 801 -19.44 8.28 -0.60
N ALA A 802 -19.72 9.38 -1.31
CA ALA A 802 -20.10 9.34 -2.72
C ALA A 802 -19.36 10.40 -3.56
N THR A 803 -18.71 9.94 -4.63
CA THR A 803 -17.80 10.74 -5.47
C THR A 803 -18.50 11.68 -6.47
N GLY A 804 -19.79 11.96 -6.28
CA GLY A 804 -20.58 12.84 -7.13
C GLY A 804 -20.29 14.31 -6.83
N PRO A 805 -19.72 15.12 -7.75
CA PRO A 805 -19.41 16.52 -7.48
C PRO A 805 -20.68 17.37 -7.37
N ASN A 806 -20.69 18.28 -6.39
CA ASN A 806 -21.76 19.25 -6.17
C ASN A 806 -21.22 20.68 -6.29
N THR A 807 -21.78 21.47 -7.22
CA THR A 807 -21.44 22.87 -7.46
C THR A 807 -22.65 23.77 -7.18
N PHE A 808 -22.54 24.67 -6.21
CA PHE A 808 -23.58 25.64 -5.86
C PHE A 808 -23.00 26.87 -5.15
N ALA A 809 -23.65 28.01 -5.30
CA ALA A 809 -23.26 29.26 -4.66
C ALA A 809 -24.42 29.95 -3.94
N VAL A 810 -24.10 30.63 -2.83
CA VAL A 810 -25.03 31.47 -2.07
C VAL A 810 -24.47 32.89 -1.95
N THR A 811 -25.18 33.87 -2.52
CA THR A 811 -24.85 35.31 -2.40
C THR A 811 -25.74 35.98 -1.38
N LEU A 812 -25.17 36.49 -0.28
CA LEU A 812 -25.82 37.31 0.74
C LEU A 812 -25.69 38.80 0.39
N ARG A 813 -26.70 39.63 0.71
CA ARG A 813 -26.71 41.08 0.39
C ARG A 813 -27.17 41.95 1.57
N ALA A 814 -26.63 43.17 1.64
CA ALA A 814 -26.84 44.11 2.75
C ALA A 814 -28.29 44.65 2.92
N ASP A 815 -29.22 44.31 2.02
CA ASP A 815 -30.66 44.56 2.21
C ASP A 815 -31.39 43.41 2.93
N GLY A 816 -30.74 42.25 3.09
CA GLY A 816 -31.30 41.02 3.64
C GLY A 816 -31.71 39.99 2.59
N SER A 817 -31.62 40.33 1.29
CA SER A 817 -31.84 39.34 0.24
C SER A 817 -30.66 38.38 0.11
N PHE A 818 -30.95 37.17 -0.33
CA PHE A 818 -29.94 36.22 -0.75
C PHE A 818 -30.41 35.41 -1.96
N THR A 819 -29.48 34.78 -2.67
CA THR A 819 -29.75 33.98 -3.86
C THR A 819 -28.95 32.69 -3.81
N PHE A 820 -29.59 31.55 -4.09
CA PHE A 820 -28.90 30.31 -4.45
C PHE A 820 -28.74 30.22 -5.96
N ALA A 821 -27.58 29.76 -6.43
CA ALA A 821 -27.33 29.45 -7.83
C ALA A 821 -26.65 28.08 -7.93
N TYR A 822 -27.25 27.15 -8.67
CA TYR A 822 -26.78 25.77 -8.77
C TYR A 822 -26.10 25.53 -10.12
N GLY A 823 -24.95 24.86 -10.08
CA GLY A 823 -24.28 24.28 -11.24
C GLY A 823 -24.84 22.88 -11.51
N ALA A 824 -23.96 21.88 -11.59
CA ALA A 824 -24.35 20.49 -11.48
C ALA A 824 -24.42 20.10 -9.99
N VAL A 825 -25.46 19.39 -9.60
CA VAL A 825 -25.63 18.76 -8.28
C VAL A 825 -25.81 17.27 -8.52
N SER A 826 -24.99 16.45 -7.86
CA SER A 826 -25.01 14.99 -7.92
C SER A 826 -25.79 14.36 -6.77
N ALA A 827 -25.84 15.04 -5.61
CA ALA A 827 -26.56 14.61 -4.41
C ALA A 827 -28.04 14.28 -4.69
N SER A 828 -28.52 13.18 -4.12
CA SER A 828 -29.89 12.69 -4.30
C SER A 828 -30.80 13.02 -3.11
N ASP A 829 -30.17 13.36 -1.99
CA ASP A 829 -30.68 13.56 -0.64
C ASP A 829 -30.36 15.01 -0.21
N GLY A 830 -30.32 15.32 1.09
CA GLY A 830 -29.94 16.65 1.57
C GLY A 830 -31.11 17.63 1.76
N ILE A 831 -30.85 18.74 2.46
CA ILE A 831 -31.81 19.81 2.73
C ILE A 831 -31.38 21.13 2.08
N ALA A 832 -32.24 21.67 1.21
CA ALA A 832 -32.08 23.01 0.64
C ALA A 832 -33.13 23.97 1.23
N GLY A 833 -32.73 25.16 1.69
CA GLY A 833 -33.64 26.15 2.26
C GLY A 833 -33.03 27.18 3.22
N THR A 834 -33.91 27.80 4.01
CA THR A 834 -33.60 28.80 5.04
C THR A 834 -34.45 28.55 6.29
N THR A 835 -33.94 28.92 7.47
CA THR A 835 -34.62 28.74 8.77
C THR A 835 -34.31 29.89 9.73
N GLU A 836 -35.27 30.20 10.60
CA GLU A 836 -35.05 31.10 11.75
C GLU A 836 -34.39 30.40 12.95
N GLY A 837 -34.34 29.06 12.95
CA GLY A 837 -33.75 28.25 14.02
C GLY A 837 -34.49 28.39 15.36
N GLY A 838 -33.85 27.90 16.44
CA GLY A 838 -34.28 28.15 17.82
C GLY A 838 -35.64 27.59 18.24
N GLY A 839 -36.18 26.62 17.49
CA GLY A 839 -37.54 26.07 17.66
C GLY A 839 -38.56 26.70 16.70
N ALA A 840 -38.14 26.92 15.45
CA ALA A 840 -38.94 27.46 14.36
C ALA A 840 -40.21 26.63 14.10
N ALA A 841 -41.25 27.27 13.57
CA ALA A 841 -42.49 26.60 13.21
C ALA A 841 -42.38 25.93 11.84
N ASP A 842 -42.50 24.60 11.79
CA ASP A 842 -42.52 23.80 10.57
C ASP A 842 -43.63 24.25 9.58
N PRO A 843 -43.29 24.76 8.37
CA PRO A 843 -44.26 25.03 7.32
C PRO A 843 -44.63 23.78 6.50
N GLY A 844 -43.84 22.70 6.60
CA GLY A 844 -43.75 21.62 5.63
C GLY A 844 -42.87 21.96 4.42
N ALA A 845 -42.30 20.93 3.81
CA ALA A 845 -41.44 21.06 2.62
C ALA A 845 -42.14 21.79 1.47
N THR A 846 -41.38 22.63 0.77
CA THR A 846 -41.81 23.53 -0.30
C THR A 846 -40.88 23.37 -1.50
N ASP A 847 -41.39 22.73 -2.55
CA ASP A 847 -40.83 22.66 -3.91
C ASP A 847 -40.22 24.01 -4.33
N LEU A 848 -38.88 24.11 -4.33
CA LEU A 848 -38.18 25.34 -4.74
C LEU A 848 -37.99 25.40 -6.26
N SER A 849 -37.97 24.24 -6.94
CA SER A 849 -37.85 24.15 -8.41
C SER A 849 -39.04 24.78 -9.15
N ALA A 850 -40.21 24.84 -8.51
CA ALA A 850 -41.41 25.56 -8.97
C ALA A 850 -41.21 27.07 -9.19
N GLY A 851 -40.16 27.67 -8.63
CA GLY A 851 -39.68 29.02 -8.96
C GLY A 851 -40.16 30.13 -8.01
N GLY A 852 -39.19 30.89 -7.50
CA GLY A 852 -39.40 31.99 -6.55
C GLY A 852 -39.83 33.34 -7.17
N PRO A 853 -39.61 34.47 -6.45
CA PRO A 853 -38.85 34.59 -5.22
C PRO A 853 -39.58 34.07 -3.98
N PHE A 854 -38.79 33.52 -3.03
CA PHE A 854 -39.23 33.09 -1.72
C PHE A 854 -38.97 34.16 -0.64
N SER A 855 -39.40 33.91 0.60
CA SER A 855 -39.19 34.82 1.74
C SER A 855 -37.80 34.64 2.33
N ALA A 856 -37.01 35.72 2.44
CA ALA A 856 -35.75 35.72 3.18
C ALA A 856 -35.93 35.69 4.72
N SER A 857 -37.16 35.80 5.20
CA SER A 857 -37.52 35.71 6.63
C SER A 857 -38.37 34.47 6.90
N GLY A 858 -38.14 33.84 8.05
CA GLY A 858 -38.79 32.61 8.48
C GLY A 858 -38.16 31.35 7.87
N THR A 859 -38.92 30.26 7.90
CA THR A 859 -38.49 28.95 7.39
C THR A 859 -39.11 28.65 6.03
N THR A 860 -38.33 28.13 5.09
CA THR A 860 -38.76 27.58 3.79
C THR A 860 -37.67 26.62 3.31
N TYR A 861 -38.00 25.36 3.05
CA TYR A 861 -37.02 24.32 2.72
C TYR A 861 -37.65 23.17 1.90
N GLU A 862 -36.83 22.33 1.30
CA GLU A 862 -37.19 21.00 0.79
C GLU A 862 -36.12 19.95 1.10
N THR A 863 -36.39 18.70 0.73
CA THR A 863 -35.59 17.50 1.08
C THR A 863 -35.34 16.63 -0.16
N SER A 864 -35.13 17.24 -1.32
CA SER A 864 -34.92 16.58 -2.62
C SER A 864 -34.15 17.47 -3.64
N PRO A 865 -33.02 18.10 -3.25
CA PRO A 865 -32.34 19.15 -4.01
C PRO A 865 -31.73 18.73 -5.36
N GLY A 866 -31.68 17.43 -5.68
CA GLY A 866 -31.18 16.94 -6.96
C GLY A 866 -31.94 17.47 -8.21
N ASP A 867 -33.16 18.02 -8.06
CA ASP A 867 -33.88 18.68 -9.16
C ASP A 867 -33.50 20.16 -9.36
N LEU A 868 -32.67 20.74 -8.47
CA LEU A 868 -32.25 22.14 -8.49
C LEU A 868 -31.06 22.43 -9.42
N SER A 869 -30.43 21.41 -10.01
CA SER A 869 -29.32 21.56 -10.96
C SER A 869 -29.61 22.59 -12.06
N GLY A 870 -28.74 23.60 -12.19
CA GLY A 870 -28.87 24.70 -13.15
C GLY A 870 -29.92 25.77 -12.83
N LEU A 871 -30.55 25.75 -11.64
CA LEU A 871 -31.51 26.76 -11.21
C LEU A 871 -30.87 27.96 -10.51
N THR A 872 -31.65 29.02 -10.32
CA THR A 872 -31.29 30.21 -9.53
C THR A 872 -32.51 30.66 -8.75
N ILE A 873 -32.37 30.81 -7.44
CA ILE A 873 -33.48 30.92 -6.49
C ILE A 873 -33.27 32.12 -5.58
N ASP A 874 -34.08 33.16 -5.77
CA ASP A 874 -34.03 34.40 -4.99
C ASP A 874 -34.89 34.34 -3.73
N PHE A 875 -34.33 34.80 -2.61
CA PHE A 875 -35.02 35.01 -1.34
C PHE A 875 -35.02 36.51 -1.01
N ILE A 876 -36.19 37.08 -0.74
CA ILE A 876 -36.41 38.54 -0.62
C ILE A 876 -37.04 38.90 0.75
N PRO A 877 -36.60 39.99 1.44
CA PRO A 877 -37.18 40.48 2.70
C PRO A 877 -38.63 41.04 2.63
#